data_AF-A0A914CXN7-F1
#
_entry.id   AF-A0A914CXN7-F1
#
_cell.length_a   1.000
_cell.length_b   1.000
_cell.length_c   1.000
_cell.angle_alpha   90.00
_cell.angle_beta   90.00
_cell.angle_gamma   90.00
#
_symmetry.space_group_name_H-M   'P 1'
#
loop_
_entity.id
_entity.type
_entity.pdbx_description
1 polymer ?
#
loop_
_entity_poly.entity_id
_entity_poly.type
_entity_poly.pdbx_seq_one_letter_code
_entity_poly.pdbx_strand_id
1 'polypeptide(L)'
;MNSPMIEKQAEQAALSQVASMFQRPEQLEKLDMLRKRAVRKKAAVEAMLRTGVQSQLEGIRTAISHLHTASDDIKEIEQSMQEVFDQLKTIPQLKTKMSKLSEANMVHSQYAAAMENLRHIFNITATVEKTHEFIAEGNLLHAHRNIMELEQSRDDLMFEVHKLKSERREYDKNLLKNYFIEVEQLVLELGKQVWYICSRALEAVRDNDDGAQQLVSALRIIEREERIDRYFADKKSTSDFLPPNRPRGWRTKLFEVLLNSVKARVEGNQFEDRTINKQWLARYLEVCRRTVVEDLKIVKRSLVACFPPEYKIYDRYIQMYHDSISQRLREIAAEPLEKNELVQLLSWIQAYGGESMLGSPVLGITTATLLNDHPLLLRSSTIQLYDRFIEINKRDIREWLDKALMQEKDDWYKHVNPEEDNNRYFYTQLPSILFGMIEDTVTLAKEISLELIPRVIEVAIDEFLEFCSRYKDATLAFKVKHFEDRSYFMKYTATVIAVANNLDICVESTDKLEKHIRLTIESDVTDLSHPLSPVSPNHDLSRSSAGGGFSVNRQELIQKIDKLKKKWHYCMQFVISSLLDEIYEDISKHLEKLLSREWLIGSNDLETICITIADYHNDYRHLRPHIRIALLKELLYKVVGEFVIAIDNRRLTYSKYEERHLAAERIKQDSHRIAQMFDSFIDNSEYQVCAFGIT
;
A
#
# COMPACT_ATOMS: atom_id res chain seq x y z
N MET A 1 60.96 -41.95 12.43
CA MET A 1 59.77 -42.83 12.55
C MET A 1 60.25 -44.28 12.66
N ASN A 2 59.70 -45.06 13.59
CA ASN A 2 60.17 -46.39 14.02
C ASN A 2 60.10 -47.47 12.91
N SER A 3 61.12 -47.54 12.05
CA SER A 3 61.28 -48.57 11.00
C SER A 3 61.09 -50.02 11.49
N PRO A 4 61.65 -50.45 12.63
CA PRO A 4 61.56 -51.86 13.03
C PRO A 4 60.16 -52.27 13.49
N MET A 5 59.34 -51.33 13.97
CA MET A 5 57.98 -51.63 14.44
C MET A 5 57.00 -51.77 13.27
N ILE A 6 57.19 -50.96 12.22
CA ILE A 6 56.41 -51.02 10.99
C ILE A 6 56.76 -52.27 10.18
N GLU A 7 58.04 -52.64 10.09
CA GLU A 7 58.46 -53.91 9.47
C GLU A 7 57.82 -55.11 10.16
N LYS A 8 57.82 -55.13 11.51
CA LYS A 8 57.23 -56.23 12.28
C LYS A 8 55.72 -56.34 12.12
N GLN A 9 55.01 -55.21 12.01
CA GLN A 9 53.57 -55.21 11.70
C GLN A 9 53.27 -55.64 10.26
N ALA A 10 54.06 -55.18 9.29
CA ALA A 10 53.95 -55.58 7.88
C ALA A 10 54.23 -57.07 7.70
N GLU A 11 55.22 -57.61 8.41
CA GLU A 11 55.56 -59.04 8.42
C GLU A 11 54.43 -59.87 9.04
N GLN A 12 53.87 -59.45 10.18
CA GLN A 12 52.71 -60.12 10.79
C GLN A 12 51.47 -60.10 9.88
N ALA A 13 51.20 -58.97 9.21
CA ALA A 13 50.10 -58.85 8.27
C ALA A 13 50.31 -59.72 7.02
N ALA A 14 51.54 -59.76 6.48
CA ALA A 14 51.90 -60.61 5.36
C ALA A 14 51.77 -62.10 5.72
N LEU A 15 52.21 -62.50 6.91
CA LEU A 15 52.05 -63.86 7.42
C LEU A 15 50.57 -64.25 7.56
N SER A 16 49.73 -63.39 8.12
CA SER A 16 48.29 -63.60 8.21
C SER A 16 47.64 -63.72 6.83
N GLN A 17 48.04 -62.85 5.89
CA GLN A 17 47.56 -62.88 4.51
C GLN A 17 47.96 -64.17 3.78
N VAL A 18 49.20 -64.62 3.93
CA VAL A 18 49.67 -65.89 3.34
C VAL A 18 48.96 -67.08 3.99
N ALA A 19 48.79 -67.09 5.31
CA ALA A 19 48.06 -68.15 6.02
C ALA A 19 46.60 -68.27 5.56
N SER A 20 45.92 -67.14 5.31
CA SER A 20 44.55 -67.15 4.76
C SER A 20 44.45 -67.66 3.32
N MET A 21 45.53 -67.56 2.53
CA MET A 21 45.54 -67.96 1.12
C MET A 21 45.73 -69.48 0.91
N PHE A 22 46.31 -70.19 1.89
CA PHE A 22 46.63 -71.62 1.80
C PHE A 22 45.99 -72.42 2.93
N GLN A 23 44.66 -72.46 2.99
CA GLN A 23 43.92 -73.18 4.04
C GLN A 23 43.69 -74.67 3.72
N ARG A 24 43.80 -75.09 2.44
CA ARG A 24 43.62 -76.48 2.00
C ARG A 24 44.79 -76.94 1.11
N PRO A 25 45.19 -78.23 1.15
CA PRO A 25 46.38 -78.72 0.43
C PRO A 25 46.36 -78.50 -1.09
N GLU A 26 45.20 -78.62 -1.73
CA GLU A 26 45.01 -78.43 -3.18
C GLU A 26 45.34 -76.98 -3.65
N GLN A 27 45.32 -76.00 -2.75
CA GLN A 27 45.61 -74.60 -3.08
C GLN A 27 47.12 -74.32 -3.27
N LEU A 28 48.00 -75.24 -2.86
CA LEU A 28 49.45 -75.15 -3.05
C LEU A 28 49.88 -75.28 -4.52
N GLU A 29 49.08 -75.91 -5.39
CA GLU A 29 49.38 -75.94 -6.84
C GLU A 29 49.41 -74.53 -7.46
N LYS A 30 48.70 -73.56 -6.86
CA LYS A 30 48.68 -72.17 -7.30
C LYS A 30 49.84 -71.34 -6.73
N LEU A 31 50.71 -71.91 -5.90
CA LEU A 31 51.82 -71.21 -5.23
C LEU A 31 52.77 -70.56 -6.23
N ASP A 32 53.15 -71.26 -7.31
CA ASP A 32 54.06 -70.71 -8.32
C ASP A 32 53.46 -69.53 -9.07
N MET A 33 52.15 -69.57 -9.35
CA MET A 33 51.44 -68.46 -9.98
C MET A 33 51.35 -67.24 -9.03
N LEU A 34 51.03 -67.47 -7.76
CA LEU A 34 50.97 -66.43 -6.73
C LEU A 34 52.35 -65.83 -6.42
N ARG A 35 53.41 -66.65 -6.38
CA ARG A 35 54.80 -66.20 -6.22
C ARG A 35 55.22 -65.33 -7.39
N LYS A 36 54.95 -65.75 -8.64
CA LYS A 36 55.19 -64.92 -9.82
C LYS A 36 54.41 -63.61 -9.77
N ARG A 37 53.16 -63.62 -9.28
CA ARG A 37 52.34 -62.41 -9.10
C ARG A 37 52.91 -61.48 -8.03
N ALA A 38 53.39 -62.03 -6.90
CA ALA A 38 54.02 -61.27 -5.83
C ALA A 38 55.35 -60.63 -6.28
N VAL A 39 56.19 -61.37 -7.01
CA VAL A 39 57.43 -60.85 -7.59
C VAL A 39 57.14 -59.74 -8.60
N ARG A 40 56.13 -59.90 -9.48
CA ARG A 40 55.72 -58.81 -10.39
C ARG A 40 55.20 -57.59 -9.63
N LYS A 41 54.38 -57.78 -8.58
CA LYS A 41 53.91 -56.67 -7.75
C LYS A 41 55.07 -55.96 -7.04
N LYS A 42 56.03 -56.72 -6.48
CA LYS A 42 57.24 -56.16 -5.85
C LYS A 42 58.05 -55.35 -6.86
N ALA A 43 58.35 -55.90 -8.03
CA ALA A 43 59.09 -55.22 -9.08
C ALA A 43 58.36 -53.95 -9.57
N ALA A 44 57.03 -53.99 -9.68
CA ALA A 44 56.23 -52.82 -10.04
C ALA A 44 56.28 -51.74 -8.95
N VAL A 45 56.16 -52.11 -7.66
CA VAL A 45 56.27 -51.17 -6.54
C VAL A 45 57.67 -50.60 -6.43
N GLU A 46 58.72 -51.41 -6.60
CA GLU A 46 60.12 -50.95 -6.61
C GLU A 46 60.40 -50.00 -7.78
N ALA A 47 59.87 -50.29 -8.97
CA ALA A 47 59.96 -49.39 -10.11
C ALA A 47 59.24 -48.06 -9.85
N MET A 48 58.00 -48.10 -9.32
CA MET A 48 57.26 -46.90 -8.95
C MET A 48 57.97 -46.08 -7.86
N LEU A 49 58.52 -46.74 -6.83
CA LEU A 49 59.29 -46.08 -5.78
C LEU A 49 60.57 -45.47 -6.33
N ARG A 50 61.30 -46.15 -7.22
CA ARG A 50 62.52 -45.61 -7.83
C ARG A 50 62.21 -44.38 -8.69
N THR A 51 61.17 -44.45 -9.52
CA THR A 51 60.72 -43.29 -10.32
C THR A 51 60.21 -42.16 -9.43
N GLY A 52 59.45 -42.47 -8.37
CA GLY A 52 58.93 -41.49 -7.42
C GLY A 52 60.05 -40.79 -6.64
N VAL A 53 61.02 -41.54 -6.10
CA VAL A 53 62.18 -41.00 -5.39
C VAL A 53 63.05 -40.17 -6.32
N GLN A 54 63.27 -40.63 -7.56
CA GLN A 54 64.06 -39.88 -8.52
C GLN A 54 63.37 -38.58 -8.95
N SER A 55 62.04 -38.60 -9.14
CA SER A 55 61.25 -37.39 -9.41
C SER A 55 61.29 -36.41 -8.23
N GLN A 56 61.21 -36.88 -6.99
CA GLN A 56 61.30 -36.03 -5.80
C GLN A 56 62.70 -35.44 -5.61
N LEU A 57 63.76 -36.24 -5.83
CA LEU A 57 65.14 -35.76 -5.76
C LEU A 57 65.45 -34.74 -6.85
N GLU A 58 64.97 -34.97 -8.08
CA GLU A 58 65.13 -34.00 -9.17
C GLU A 58 64.32 -32.72 -8.88
N GLY A 59 63.11 -32.85 -8.34
CA GLY A 59 62.29 -31.72 -7.86
C GLY A 59 62.98 -30.91 -6.76
N ILE A 60 63.61 -31.56 -5.78
CA ILE A 60 64.38 -30.88 -4.73
C ILE A 60 65.62 -30.23 -5.31
N ARG A 61 66.36 -30.92 -6.19
CA ARG A 61 67.57 -30.39 -6.82
C ARG A 61 67.27 -29.15 -7.66
N THR A 62 66.22 -29.21 -8.48
CA THR A 62 65.74 -28.06 -9.27
C THR A 62 65.25 -26.93 -8.38
N ALA A 63 64.53 -27.22 -7.30
CA ALA A 63 64.09 -26.21 -6.33
C ALA A 63 65.28 -25.50 -5.65
N ILE A 64 66.31 -26.25 -5.23
CA ILE A 64 67.52 -25.67 -4.62
C ILE A 64 68.29 -24.83 -5.64
N SER A 65 68.39 -25.30 -6.89
CA SER A 65 69.01 -24.54 -7.98
C SER A 65 68.26 -23.23 -8.21
N HIS A 66 66.93 -23.28 -8.32
CA HIS A 66 66.10 -22.07 -8.49
C HIS A 66 66.22 -21.11 -7.30
N LEU A 67 66.33 -21.62 -6.06
CA LEU A 67 66.54 -20.77 -4.88
C LEU A 67 67.91 -20.08 -4.90
N HIS A 68 68.96 -20.76 -5.34
CA HIS A 68 70.27 -20.12 -5.51
C HIS A 68 70.23 -19.04 -6.60
N THR A 69 69.69 -19.37 -7.78
CA THR A 69 69.57 -18.40 -8.87
C THR A 69 68.73 -17.20 -8.44
N ALA A 70 67.59 -17.40 -7.78
CA ALA A 70 66.77 -16.31 -7.28
C ALA A 70 67.50 -15.45 -6.23
N SER A 71 68.33 -16.05 -5.37
CA SER A 71 69.14 -15.29 -4.41
C SER A 71 70.22 -14.46 -5.09
N ASP A 72 70.83 -14.96 -6.16
CA ASP A 72 71.85 -14.24 -6.92
C ASP A 72 71.19 -13.11 -7.73
N ASP A 73 70.06 -13.39 -8.39
CA ASP A 73 69.25 -12.39 -9.11
C ASP A 73 68.81 -11.25 -8.18
N ILE A 74 68.38 -11.56 -6.95
CA ILE A 74 67.99 -10.53 -5.96
C ILE A 74 69.17 -9.62 -5.61
N LYS A 75 70.37 -10.18 -5.42
CA LYS A 75 71.57 -9.37 -5.14
C LYS A 75 71.95 -8.50 -6.33
N GLU A 76 71.84 -9.03 -7.55
CA GLU A 76 72.11 -8.27 -8.76
C GLU A 76 71.10 -7.13 -8.95
N ILE A 77 69.82 -7.37 -8.66
CA ILE A 77 68.77 -6.33 -8.67
C ILE A 77 69.04 -5.29 -7.59
N GLU A 78 69.41 -5.70 -6.38
CA GLU A 78 69.71 -4.77 -5.27
C GLU A 78 70.90 -3.87 -5.63
N GLN A 79 71.96 -4.45 -6.19
CA GLN A 79 73.12 -3.70 -6.66
C GLN A 79 72.76 -2.75 -7.82
N SER A 80 72.03 -3.24 -8.81
CA SER A 80 71.55 -2.43 -9.95
C SER A 80 70.66 -1.27 -9.48
N MET A 81 69.78 -1.51 -8.50
CA MET A 81 68.89 -0.49 -7.94
C MET A 81 69.68 0.57 -7.17
N GLN A 82 70.73 0.15 -6.44
CA GLN A 82 71.63 1.05 -5.74
C GLN A 82 72.44 1.91 -6.72
N GLU A 83 72.95 1.32 -7.79
CA GLU A 83 73.65 2.03 -8.88
C GLU A 83 72.72 3.06 -9.54
N VAL A 84 71.47 2.69 -9.84
CA VAL A 84 70.45 3.64 -10.35
C VAL A 84 70.21 4.76 -9.34
N PHE A 85 70.06 4.45 -8.06
CA PHE A 85 69.83 5.46 -7.02
C PHE A 85 71.00 6.47 -6.94
N ASP A 86 72.23 5.98 -6.98
CA ASP A 86 73.43 6.83 -6.92
C ASP A 86 73.60 7.68 -8.19
N GLN A 87 73.23 7.16 -9.37
CA GLN A 87 73.15 7.96 -10.59
C GLN A 87 72.04 9.03 -10.52
N LEU A 88 70.86 8.67 -10.02
CA LEU A 88 69.72 9.59 -9.87
C LEU A 88 70.02 10.75 -8.89
N LYS A 89 70.86 10.54 -7.86
CA LYS A 89 71.31 11.62 -6.94
C LYS A 89 72.01 12.79 -7.66
N THR A 90 72.57 12.57 -8.84
CA THR A 90 73.25 13.62 -9.62
C THR A 90 72.29 14.50 -10.44
N ILE A 91 71.05 14.02 -10.67
CA ILE A 91 70.04 14.72 -11.49
C ILE A 91 69.63 16.10 -10.96
N PRO A 92 69.48 16.35 -9.64
CA PRO A 92 69.16 17.68 -9.12
C PRO A 92 70.21 18.74 -9.52
N GLN A 93 71.50 18.36 -9.55
CA GLN A 93 72.58 19.24 -9.99
C GLN A 93 72.61 19.41 -11.52
N LEU A 94 72.20 18.38 -12.26
CA LEU A 94 72.03 18.46 -13.70
C LEU A 94 70.85 19.38 -14.08
N LYS A 95 69.74 19.32 -13.32
CA LYS A 95 68.55 20.16 -13.49
C LYS A 95 68.86 21.65 -13.28
N THR A 96 69.72 21.99 -12.32
CA THR A 96 70.18 23.37 -12.13
C THR A 96 71.11 23.83 -13.25
N LYS A 97 72.03 22.98 -13.74
CA LYS A 97 72.89 23.29 -14.90
C LYS A 97 72.11 23.44 -16.21
N MET A 98 71.08 22.62 -16.41
CA MET A 98 70.24 22.59 -17.62
C MET A 98 69.05 23.55 -17.56
N SER A 99 68.97 24.46 -16.58
CA SER A 99 67.82 25.36 -16.44
C SER A 99 67.59 26.20 -17.70
N LYS A 100 68.66 26.69 -18.34
CA LYS A 100 68.60 27.46 -19.59
C LYS A 100 68.11 26.63 -20.78
N LEU A 101 68.50 25.35 -20.85
CA LEU A 101 68.03 24.44 -21.89
C LEU A 101 66.56 24.06 -21.65
N SER A 102 66.16 23.86 -20.40
CA SER A 102 64.76 23.64 -20.03
C SER A 102 63.88 24.84 -20.36
N GLU A 103 64.39 26.06 -20.17
CA GLU A 103 63.71 27.30 -20.54
C GLU A 103 63.59 27.42 -22.07
N ALA A 104 64.67 27.19 -22.81
CA ALA A 104 64.66 27.18 -24.27
C ALA A 104 63.72 26.09 -24.84
N ASN A 105 63.69 24.90 -24.25
CA ASN A 105 62.77 23.82 -24.62
C ASN A 105 61.31 24.18 -24.33
N MET A 106 61.05 24.92 -23.24
CA MET A 106 59.70 25.39 -22.92
C MET A 106 59.21 26.43 -23.93
N VAL A 107 60.07 27.37 -24.33
CA VAL A 107 59.80 28.33 -25.40
C VAL A 107 59.60 27.63 -26.74
N HIS A 108 60.43 26.62 -27.05
CA HIS A 108 60.27 25.82 -28.27
C HIS A 108 58.96 25.02 -28.27
N SER A 109 58.61 24.37 -27.16
CA SER A 109 57.34 23.65 -26.96
C SER A 109 56.13 24.56 -27.21
N GLN A 110 56.19 25.80 -26.71
CA GLN A 110 55.15 26.80 -26.94
C GLN A 110 55.00 27.19 -28.39
N TYR A 111 56.11 27.50 -29.06
CA TYR A 111 56.07 27.82 -30.48
C TYR A 111 55.65 26.63 -31.32
N ALA A 112 56.07 25.41 -30.98
CA ALA A 112 55.66 24.19 -31.65
C ALA A 112 54.14 23.98 -31.52
N ALA A 113 53.58 24.10 -30.31
CA ALA A 113 52.14 24.01 -30.07
C ALA A 113 51.37 25.12 -30.80
N ALA A 114 51.89 26.34 -30.82
CA ALA A 114 51.29 27.45 -31.58
C ALA A 114 51.38 27.23 -33.10
N MET A 115 52.46 26.62 -33.60
CA MET A 115 52.64 26.30 -35.02
C MET A 115 51.77 25.13 -35.48
N GLU A 116 51.60 24.09 -34.66
CA GLU A 116 50.66 23.00 -34.93
C GLU A 116 49.21 23.50 -34.96
N ASN A 117 48.85 24.38 -34.02
CA ASN A 117 47.51 24.96 -33.93
C ASN A 117 47.29 26.19 -34.83
N LEU A 118 48.31 26.61 -35.59
CA LEU A 118 48.29 27.85 -36.38
C LEU A 118 47.14 27.86 -37.40
N ARG A 119 46.85 26.70 -38.01
CA ARG A 119 45.75 26.56 -38.98
C ARG A 119 44.38 26.85 -38.34
N HIS A 120 44.18 26.48 -37.08
CA HIS A 120 42.93 26.69 -36.36
C HIS A 120 42.83 28.13 -35.82
N ILE A 121 43.96 28.74 -35.46
CA ILE A 121 44.02 30.16 -35.06
C ILE A 121 43.67 31.07 -36.25
N PHE A 122 44.24 30.85 -37.43
CA PHE A 122 43.97 31.70 -38.60
C PHE A 122 42.58 31.51 -39.21
N ASN A 123 42.02 30.30 -39.14
CA ASN A 123 40.72 29.98 -39.74
C ASN A 123 39.56 29.96 -38.72
N ILE A 124 39.74 30.55 -37.54
CA ILE A 124 38.75 30.47 -36.47
C ILE A 124 37.38 31.03 -36.92
N THR A 125 37.35 32.22 -37.51
CA THR A 125 36.10 32.87 -37.95
C THR A 125 35.37 32.07 -39.03
N ALA A 126 36.08 31.60 -40.06
CA ALA A 126 35.51 30.77 -41.11
C ALA A 126 35.00 29.42 -40.59
N THR A 127 35.70 28.83 -39.61
CA THR A 127 35.29 27.57 -38.99
C THR A 127 34.07 27.78 -38.09
N VAL A 128 34.00 28.93 -37.39
CA VAL A 128 32.85 29.33 -36.56
C VAL A 128 31.60 29.53 -37.41
N GLU A 129 31.68 30.29 -38.51
CA GLU A 129 30.56 30.51 -39.45
C GLU A 129 30.03 29.19 -40.01
N LYS A 130 30.93 28.34 -40.51
CA LYS A 130 30.57 27.01 -41.03
C LYS A 130 29.94 26.12 -39.95
N THR A 131 30.34 26.28 -38.69
CA THR A 131 29.79 25.53 -37.58
C THR A 131 28.38 26.01 -37.24
N HIS A 132 28.09 27.32 -37.31
CA HIS A 132 26.73 27.85 -37.20
C HIS A 132 25.83 27.30 -38.30
N GLU A 133 26.30 27.25 -39.55
CA GLU A 133 25.55 26.65 -40.67
C GLU A 133 25.20 25.18 -40.39
N PHE A 134 26.18 24.37 -39.94
CA PHE A 134 25.93 22.97 -39.59
C PHE A 134 24.96 22.81 -38.41
N ILE A 135 24.97 23.71 -37.42
CA ILE A 135 23.99 23.69 -36.33
C ILE A 135 22.58 24.01 -36.87
N ALA A 136 22.46 25.01 -37.76
CA ALA A 136 21.20 25.41 -38.36
C ALA A 136 20.59 24.33 -39.28
N GLU A 137 21.43 23.60 -40.01
CA GLU A 137 21.04 22.49 -40.88
C GLU A 137 20.73 21.18 -40.11
N GLY A 138 21.01 21.11 -38.81
CA GLY A 138 20.84 19.88 -38.01
C GLY A 138 21.97 18.85 -38.19
N ASN A 139 23.07 19.22 -38.84
CA ASN A 139 24.28 18.41 -39.02
C ASN A 139 25.17 18.40 -37.76
N LEU A 140 24.59 17.99 -36.62
CA LEU A 140 25.16 18.18 -35.29
C LEU A 140 26.51 17.49 -35.08
N LEU A 141 26.77 16.34 -35.72
CA LEU A 141 28.05 15.63 -35.59
C LEU A 141 29.21 16.38 -36.25
N HIS A 142 28.95 17.05 -37.37
CA HIS A 142 29.95 17.87 -38.06
C HIS A 142 30.21 19.16 -37.29
N ALA A 143 29.15 19.79 -36.77
CA ALA A 143 29.28 20.92 -35.87
C ALA A 143 30.10 20.57 -34.62
N HIS A 144 29.79 19.44 -33.96
CA HIS A 144 30.52 18.97 -32.78
C HIS A 144 31.99 18.69 -33.06
N ARG A 145 32.31 18.12 -34.23
CA ARG A 145 33.71 17.89 -34.63
C ARG A 145 34.48 19.21 -34.74
N ASN A 146 33.94 20.21 -35.42
CA ASN A 146 34.60 21.52 -35.54
C ASN A 146 34.80 22.16 -34.17
N ILE A 147 33.80 22.11 -33.30
CA ILE A 147 33.89 22.60 -31.92
C ILE A 147 35.01 21.88 -31.18
N MET A 148 35.08 20.55 -31.27
CA MET A 148 36.12 19.76 -30.59
C MET A 148 37.52 20.10 -31.09
N GLU A 149 37.72 20.29 -32.39
CA GLU A 149 39.01 20.70 -32.97
C GLU A 149 39.44 22.10 -32.47
N LEU A 150 38.48 23.04 -32.37
CA LEU A 150 38.72 24.38 -31.84
C LEU A 150 38.97 24.38 -30.32
N GLU A 151 38.22 23.58 -29.55
CA GLU A 151 38.43 23.41 -28.11
C GLU A 151 39.78 22.74 -27.82
N GLN A 152 40.15 21.70 -28.56
CA GLN A 152 41.45 21.05 -28.44
C GLN A 152 42.59 22.04 -28.69
N SER A 153 42.47 22.85 -29.75
CA SER A 153 43.45 23.89 -30.06
C SER A 153 43.58 24.92 -28.94
N ARG A 154 42.44 25.38 -28.38
CA ARG A 154 42.41 26.28 -27.22
C ARG A 154 43.09 25.64 -26.01
N ASP A 155 42.75 24.39 -25.71
CA ASP A 155 43.17 23.68 -24.50
C ASP A 155 44.66 23.33 -24.54
N ASP A 156 45.21 22.97 -25.73
CA ASP A 156 46.64 22.73 -25.92
C ASP A 156 47.46 24.02 -25.72
N LEU A 157 46.99 25.15 -26.26
CA LEU A 157 47.61 26.46 -26.01
C LEU A 157 47.53 26.85 -24.52
N MET A 158 46.38 26.65 -23.89
CA MET A 158 46.21 26.91 -22.46
C MET A 158 47.07 26.00 -21.58
N PHE A 159 47.30 24.75 -21.98
CA PHE A 159 48.18 23.82 -21.28
C PHE A 159 49.65 24.27 -21.33
N GLU A 160 50.13 24.71 -22.49
CA GLU A 160 51.49 25.27 -22.61
C GLU A 160 51.66 26.57 -21.81
N VAL A 161 50.63 27.41 -21.75
CA VAL A 161 50.61 28.60 -20.86
C VAL A 161 50.57 28.17 -19.39
N HIS A 162 49.87 27.10 -19.04
CA HIS A 162 49.80 26.59 -17.67
C HIS A 162 51.16 26.09 -17.15
N LYS A 163 51.98 25.49 -18.02
CA LYS A 163 53.34 25.05 -17.69
C LYS A 163 54.27 26.21 -17.31
N LEU A 164 54.02 27.44 -17.79
CA LEU A 164 54.84 28.61 -17.49
C LEU A 164 54.74 29.01 -16.03
N LYS A 165 55.85 29.11 -15.32
CA LYS A 165 55.94 29.74 -13.99
C LYS A 165 56.16 31.26 -14.13
N SER A 166 55.20 31.98 -14.70
CA SER A 166 55.27 33.42 -14.95
C SER A 166 54.11 34.18 -14.31
N GLU A 167 54.35 35.40 -13.84
CA GLU A 167 53.32 36.32 -13.31
C GLU A 167 52.28 36.70 -14.37
N ARG A 168 52.62 36.61 -15.67
CA ARG A 168 51.70 36.89 -16.80
C ARG A 168 50.74 35.75 -17.14
N ARG A 169 50.87 34.59 -16.49
CA ARG A 169 50.05 33.39 -16.75
C ARG A 169 48.55 33.70 -16.75
N GLU A 170 48.08 34.50 -15.81
CA GLU A 170 46.65 34.81 -15.69
C GLU A 170 46.16 35.76 -16.80
N TYR A 171 47.01 36.72 -17.21
CA TYR A 171 46.74 37.60 -18.33
C TYR A 171 46.68 36.81 -19.66
N ASP A 172 47.65 35.94 -19.91
CA ASP A 172 47.72 35.13 -21.13
C ASP A 172 46.57 34.11 -21.22
N LYS A 173 46.17 33.52 -20.08
CA LYS A 173 44.95 32.70 -19.98
C LYS A 173 43.69 33.50 -20.33
N ASN A 174 43.56 34.72 -19.81
CA ASN A 174 42.38 35.56 -20.08
C ASN A 174 42.35 36.05 -21.53
N LEU A 175 43.50 36.32 -22.14
CA LEU A 175 43.59 36.63 -23.57
C LEU A 175 43.09 35.46 -24.43
N LEU A 176 43.53 34.23 -24.14
CA LEU A 176 43.07 33.02 -24.83
C LEU A 176 41.57 32.78 -24.60
N LYS A 177 41.05 32.97 -23.39
CA LYS A 177 39.60 32.88 -23.12
C LYS A 177 38.81 33.86 -23.99
N ASN A 178 39.24 35.11 -24.06
CA ASN A 178 38.56 36.14 -24.85
C ASN A 178 38.64 35.85 -26.35
N TYR A 179 39.76 35.32 -26.84
CA TYR A 179 39.94 34.98 -28.25
C TYR A 179 39.02 33.83 -28.70
N PHE A 180 38.83 32.82 -27.85
CA PHE A 180 37.98 31.65 -28.15
C PHE A 180 36.54 31.78 -27.62
N ILE A 181 36.07 32.99 -27.30
CA ILE A 181 34.74 33.21 -26.71
C ILE A 181 33.58 32.76 -27.62
N GLU A 182 33.75 32.91 -28.94
CA GLU A 182 32.75 32.46 -29.93
C GLU A 182 32.58 30.94 -29.92
N VAL A 183 33.64 30.17 -29.58
CA VAL A 183 33.55 28.71 -29.44
C VAL A 183 32.66 28.33 -28.26
N GLU A 184 32.67 29.09 -27.17
CA GLU A 184 31.77 28.87 -26.04
C GLU A 184 30.31 29.10 -26.44
N GLN A 185 30.05 30.14 -27.26
CA GLN A 185 28.72 30.42 -27.79
C GLN A 185 28.21 29.29 -28.70
N LEU A 186 29.06 28.78 -29.60
CA LEU A 186 28.75 27.62 -30.45
C LEU A 186 28.38 26.38 -29.62
N VAL A 187 29.08 26.12 -28.52
CA VAL A 187 28.75 25.00 -27.64
C VAL A 187 27.38 25.17 -26.99
N LEU A 188 27.03 26.40 -26.58
CA LEU A 188 25.71 26.70 -26.02
C LEU A 188 24.61 26.49 -27.06
N GLU A 189 24.81 26.91 -28.30
CA GLU A 189 23.87 26.72 -29.40
C GLU A 189 23.71 25.25 -29.81
N LEU A 190 24.82 24.52 -29.95
CA LEU A 190 24.81 23.08 -30.17
C LEU A 190 24.05 22.38 -29.04
N GLY A 191 24.33 22.78 -27.79
CA GLY A 191 23.64 22.28 -26.60
C GLY A 191 22.12 22.50 -26.69
N LYS A 192 21.66 23.70 -27.05
CA LYS A 192 20.22 24.00 -27.21
C LYS A 192 19.55 23.03 -28.20
N GLN A 193 20.17 22.77 -29.35
CA GLN A 193 19.63 21.84 -30.35
C GLN A 193 19.63 20.39 -29.85
N VAL A 194 20.71 19.96 -29.19
CA VAL A 194 20.81 18.63 -28.56
C VAL A 194 19.70 18.44 -27.52
N TRP A 195 19.47 19.41 -26.64
CA TRP A 195 18.42 19.34 -25.62
C TRP A 195 17.01 19.36 -26.21
N TYR A 196 16.79 20.12 -27.29
CA TYR A 196 15.52 20.13 -28.02
C TYR A 196 15.18 18.76 -28.65
N ILE A 197 16.18 18.09 -29.26
CA ILE A 197 15.98 16.74 -29.81
C ILE A 197 15.73 15.74 -28.67
N CYS A 198 16.49 15.82 -27.58
CA CYS A 198 16.34 14.92 -26.44
C CYS A 198 14.99 15.10 -25.74
N SER A 199 14.47 16.33 -25.60
CA SER A 199 13.17 16.57 -24.97
C SER A 199 12.00 15.96 -25.77
N ARG A 200 12.17 15.81 -27.08
CA ARG A 200 11.21 15.20 -28.00
C ARG A 200 11.53 13.73 -28.33
N ALA A 201 12.30 13.05 -27.49
CA ALA A 201 12.77 11.69 -27.76
C ALA A 201 11.63 10.68 -27.99
N LEU A 202 10.49 10.83 -27.31
CA LEU A 202 9.33 9.95 -27.50
C LEU A 202 8.62 10.20 -28.84
N GLU A 203 8.45 11.46 -29.23
CA GLU A 203 7.84 11.84 -30.51
C GLU A 203 8.77 11.51 -31.69
N ALA A 204 10.07 11.73 -31.53
CA ALA A 204 11.09 11.47 -32.55
C ALA A 204 11.14 9.99 -32.97
N VAL A 205 10.76 9.09 -32.08
CA VAL A 205 10.80 7.64 -32.28
C VAL A 205 9.43 7.06 -32.69
N ARG A 206 8.36 7.88 -32.64
CA ARG A 206 6.98 7.42 -32.88
C ARG A 206 6.67 7.25 -34.38
N ASP A 207 7.10 8.20 -35.22
CA ASP A 207 6.60 8.32 -36.60
C ASP A 207 7.68 8.21 -37.71
N ASN A 208 8.97 8.50 -37.45
CA ASN A 208 10.00 8.60 -38.51
C ASN A 208 11.38 8.06 -38.08
N ASP A 209 12.02 7.28 -38.95
CA ASP A 209 13.41 6.80 -38.76
C ASP A 209 14.43 7.95 -38.69
N ASP A 210 14.17 9.06 -39.39
CA ASP A 210 15.04 10.25 -39.39
C ASP A 210 15.13 10.91 -38.00
N GLY A 211 14.04 10.90 -37.23
CA GLY A 211 14.01 11.42 -35.86
C GLY A 211 14.85 10.57 -34.91
N ALA A 212 14.78 9.25 -35.05
CA ALA A 212 15.62 8.33 -34.30
C ALA A 212 17.12 8.52 -34.62
N GLN A 213 17.48 8.76 -35.89
CA GLN A 213 18.86 9.05 -36.29
C GLN A 213 19.38 10.37 -35.70
N GLN A 214 18.56 11.41 -35.66
CA GLN A 214 18.89 12.68 -35.01
C GLN A 214 19.10 12.51 -33.51
N LEU A 215 18.25 11.72 -32.83
CA LEU A 215 18.40 11.39 -31.42
C LEU A 215 19.69 10.62 -31.15
N VAL A 216 20.00 9.59 -31.95
CA VAL A 216 21.26 8.84 -31.84
C VAL A 216 22.47 9.76 -32.07
N SER A 217 22.38 10.70 -33.01
CA SER A 217 23.43 11.68 -33.25
C SER A 217 23.66 12.59 -32.04
N ALA A 218 22.59 13.08 -31.41
CA ALA A 218 22.64 13.84 -30.18
C ALA A 218 23.25 13.03 -29.01
N LEU A 219 22.84 11.77 -28.84
CA LEU A 219 23.38 10.87 -27.81
C LEU A 219 24.86 10.56 -28.02
N ARG A 220 25.31 10.39 -29.27
CA ARG A 220 26.73 10.20 -29.60
C ARG A 220 27.58 11.40 -29.22
N ILE A 221 27.04 12.62 -29.33
CA ILE A 221 27.72 13.83 -28.88
C ILE A 221 27.85 13.81 -27.36
N ILE A 222 26.78 13.51 -26.63
CA ILE A 222 26.78 13.43 -25.16
C ILE A 222 27.80 12.41 -24.65
N GLU A 223 27.86 11.22 -25.24
CA GLU A 223 28.84 10.18 -24.89
C GLU A 223 30.28 10.58 -25.20
N ARG A 224 30.51 11.35 -26.27
CA ARG A 224 31.84 11.90 -26.57
C ARG A 224 32.26 12.94 -25.54
N GLU A 225 31.36 13.84 -25.17
CA GLU A 225 31.60 14.86 -24.14
C GLU A 225 31.92 14.23 -22.78
N GLU A 226 31.16 13.21 -22.38
CA GLU A 226 31.40 12.48 -21.12
C GLU A 226 32.74 11.73 -21.13
N ARG A 227 33.17 11.21 -22.29
CA ARG A 227 34.48 10.58 -22.45
C ARG A 227 35.63 11.58 -22.31
N ILE A 228 35.45 12.80 -22.83
CA ILE A 228 36.42 13.89 -22.66
C ILE A 228 36.50 14.29 -21.18
N ASP A 229 35.36 14.43 -20.50
CA ASP A 229 35.32 14.74 -19.07
C ASP A 229 36.04 13.65 -18.24
N ARG A 230 35.82 12.37 -18.55
CA ARG A 230 36.51 11.24 -17.90
C ARG A 230 38.02 11.25 -18.15
N TYR A 231 38.45 11.55 -19.37
CA TYR A 231 39.87 11.66 -19.71
C TYR A 231 40.60 12.71 -18.85
N PHE A 232 40.00 13.88 -18.66
CA PHE A 232 40.58 14.91 -17.80
C PHE A 232 40.50 14.57 -16.31
N ALA A 233 39.44 13.86 -15.88
CA ALA A 233 39.35 13.36 -14.51
C ALA A 233 40.50 12.40 -14.17
N ASP A 234 40.82 11.46 -15.06
CA ASP A 234 41.93 10.51 -14.88
C ASP A 234 43.29 11.23 -14.90
N LYS A 235 43.46 12.21 -15.80
CA LYS A 235 44.69 13.01 -15.92
C LYS A 235 44.97 13.91 -14.72
N LYS A 236 43.95 14.24 -13.92
CA LYS A 236 44.09 15.06 -12.70
C LYS A 236 45.06 14.45 -11.68
N SER A 237 45.26 13.13 -11.72
CA SER A 237 46.26 12.42 -10.91
C SER A 237 47.71 12.81 -11.23
N THR A 238 47.96 13.23 -12.47
CA THR A 238 49.31 13.46 -13.02
C THR A 238 49.57 14.94 -13.34
N SER A 239 48.52 15.73 -13.60
CA SER A 239 48.61 17.16 -13.91
C SER A 239 47.45 17.93 -13.29
N ASP A 240 47.73 19.08 -12.67
CA ASP A 240 46.72 19.96 -12.06
C ASP A 240 45.99 20.87 -13.08
N PHE A 241 46.24 20.66 -14.38
CA PHE A 241 45.57 21.43 -15.43
C PHE A 241 44.18 20.84 -15.74
N LEU A 242 43.16 21.69 -15.66
CA LEU A 242 41.81 21.41 -16.12
C LEU A 242 41.40 22.48 -17.14
N PRO A 243 40.90 22.10 -18.34
CA PRO A 243 40.38 23.06 -19.29
C PRO A 243 39.21 23.89 -18.72
N PRO A 244 39.00 25.11 -19.23
CA PRO A 244 37.87 25.94 -18.80
C PRO A 244 36.54 25.23 -19.09
N ASN A 245 35.58 25.35 -18.18
CA ASN A 245 34.22 24.81 -18.29
C ASN A 245 34.11 23.27 -18.32
N ARG A 246 35.13 22.54 -17.86
CA ARG A 246 35.11 21.08 -17.64
C ARG A 246 35.08 20.75 -16.14
N PRO A 247 34.41 19.66 -15.71
CA PRO A 247 33.55 18.77 -16.50
C PRO A 247 32.22 19.44 -16.88
N ARG A 248 31.67 19.07 -18.03
CA ARG A 248 30.38 19.59 -18.52
C ARG A 248 29.18 18.79 -18.03
N GLY A 249 29.33 17.49 -17.74
CA GLY A 249 28.27 16.66 -17.14
C GLY A 249 27.01 16.52 -18.01
N TRP A 250 27.17 16.41 -19.33
CA TRP A 250 26.06 16.36 -20.28
C TRP A 250 25.15 15.15 -20.09
N ARG A 251 25.68 14.05 -19.54
CA ARG A 251 24.86 12.88 -19.20
C ARG A 251 23.84 13.16 -18.09
N THR A 252 24.23 13.90 -17.06
CA THR A 252 23.31 14.32 -15.97
C THR A 252 22.22 15.23 -16.54
N LYS A 253 22.63 16.22 -17.33
CA LYS A 253 21.72 17.17 -17.97
C LYS A 253 20.74 16.50 -18.94
N LEU A 254 21.17 15.48 -19.68
CA LEU A 254 20.28 14.66 -20.51
C LEU A 254 19.15 14.06 -19.68
N PHE A 255 19.47 13.43 -18.55
CA PHE A 255 18.43 12.84 -17.70
C PHE A 255 17.48 13.88 -17.09
N GLU A 256 17.98 15.07 -16.77
CA GLU A 256 17.12 16.20 -16.36
C GLU A 256 16.17 16.64 -17.47
N VAL A 257 16.65 16.75 -18.72
CA VAL A 257 15.83 17.11 -19.87
C VAL A 257 14.75 16.06 -20.14
N LEU A 258 15.09 14.77 -20.07
CA LEU A 258 14.13 13.68 -20.22
C LEU A 258 13.08 13.70 -19.09
N LEU A 259 13.51 13.91 -17.84
CA LEU A 259 12.60 14.03 -16.70
C LEU A 259 11.64 15.22 -16.86
N ASN A 260 12.15 16.39 -17.28
CA ASN A 260 11.32 17.57 -17.49
C ASN A 260 10.31 17.37 -18.63
N SER A 261 10.68 16.64 -19.69
CA SER A 261 9.76 16.24 -20.75
C SER A 261 8.64 15.35 -20.21
N VAL A 262 8.97 14.33 -19.40
CA VAL A 262 7.98 13.47 -18.75
C VAL A 262 7.06 14.27 -17.82
N LYS A 263 7.60 15.19 -16.99
CA LYS A 263 6.81 16.07 -16.12
C LYS A 263 5.83 16.93 -16.91
N ALA A 264 6.31 17.63 -17.94
CA ALA A 264 5.47 18.46 -18.80
C ALA A 264 4.34 17.64 -19.47
N ARG A 265 4.59 16.37 -19.78
CA ARG A 265 3.60 15.46 -20.35
C ARG A 265 2.54 15.03 -19.33
N VAL A 266 2.96 14.73 -18.08
CA VAL A 266 2.05 14.36 -16.99
C VAL A 266 1.18 15.55 -16.56
N GLU A 267 1.76 16.75 -16.51
CA GLU A 267 1.04 18.01 -16.21
C GLU A 267 0.11 18.39 -17.37
N GLY A 268 0.59 18.29 -18.61
CA GLY A 268 -0.17 18.62 -19.83
C GLY A 268 -1.36 17.70 -20.12
N ASN A 269 -1.51 16.58 -19.41
CA ASN A 269 -2.69 15.73 -19.50
C ASN A 269 -3.94 16.37 -18.82
N GLN A 270 -3.77 17.44 -18.05
CA GLN A 270 -4.89 18.16 -17.43
C GLN A 270 -5.44 19.22 -18.38
N PHE A 271 -6.55 18.88 -19.04
CA PHE A 271 -7.24 19.78 -19.98
C PHE A 271 -8.36 20.60 -19.32
N GLU A 272 -8.85 20.15 -18.17
CA GLU A 272 -10.06 20.65 -17.52
C GLU A 272 -9.79 20.81 -16.02
N ASP A 273 -10.39 21.83 -15.41
CA ASP A 273 -10.41 22.04 -13.97
C ASP A 273 -11.83 21.84 -13.42
N ARG A 274 -11.95 21.81 -12.09
CA ARG A 274 -13.23 21.65 -11.36
C ARG A 274 -14.31 22.64 -11.83
N THR A 275 -13.92 23.84 -12.26
CA THR A 275 -14.85 24.88 -12.76
C THR A 275 -15.48 24.54 -14.11
N ILE A 276 -14.78 23.77 -14.94
CA ILE A 276 -15.22 23.41 -16.29
C ILE A 276 -16.01 22.09 -16.26
N ASN A 277 -15.52 21.11 -15.50
CA ASN A 277 -16.14 19.79 -15.44
C ASN A 277 -16.03 19.17 -14.04
N LYS A 278 -17.17 18.72 -13.48
CA LYS A 278 -17.21 18.01 -12.18
C LYS A 278 -16.46 16.66 -12.19
N GLN A 279 -16.18 16.10 -13.37
CA GLN A 279 -15.44 14.85 -13.55
C GLN A 279 -14.01 15.08 -14.07
N TRP A 280 -13.46 16.28 -13.90
CA TRP A 280 -12.12 16.63 -14.39
C TRP A 280 -11.04 15.63 -13.93
N LEU A 281 -11.09 15.21 -12.66
CA LEU A 281 -10.08 14.31 -12.08
C LEU A 281 -10.13 12.91 -12.70
N ALA A 282 -11.31 12.29 -12.83
CA ALA A 282 -11.47 11.02 -13.52
C ALA A 282 -10.93 11.07 -14.97
N ARG A 283 -11.22 12.15 -15.70
CA ARG A 283 -10.75 12.34 -17.08
C ARG A 283 -9.24 12.50 -17.13
N TYR A 284 -8.68 13.35 -16.26
CA TYR A 284 -7.23 13.52 -16.11
C TYR A 284 -6.53 12.19 -15.84
N LEU A 285 -7.01 11.43 -14.85
CA LEU A 285 -6.45 10.15 -14.44
C LEU A 285 -6.54 9.08 -15.54
N GLU A 286 -7.62 9.06 -16.33
CA GLU A 286 -7.78 8.15 -17.47
C GLU A 286 -6.88 8.53 -18.65
N VAL A 287 -6.75 9.82 -18.96
CA VAL A 287 -5.78 10.30 -19.97
C VAL A 287 -4.37 9.93 -19.54
N CYS A 288 -4.00 10.21 -18.28
CA CYS A 288 -2.70 9.87 -17.71
C CYS A 288 -2.42 8.37 -17.85
N ARG A 289 -3.38 7.50 -17.48
CA ARG A 289 -3.28 6.05 -17.63
C ARG A 289 -2.97 5.64 -19.08
N ARG A 290 -3.70 6.18 -20.06
CA ARG A 290 -3.50 5.86 -21.49
C ARG A 290 -2.14 6.34 -21.99
N THR A 291 -1.81 7.60 -21.74
CA THR A 291 -0.57 8.23 -22.19
C THR A 291 0.65 7.49 -21.65
N VAL A 292 0.69 7.18 -20.36
CA VAL A 292 1.81 6.47 -19.72
C VAL A 292 2.00 5.08 -20.31
N VAL A 293 0.92 4.31 -20.48
CA VAL A 293 1.00 2.95 -21.04
C VAL A 293 1.45 2.97 -22.50
N GLU A 294 0.97 3.93 -23.30
CA GLU A 294 1.37 4.07 -24.69
C GLU A 294 2.83 4.48 -24.83
N ASP A 295 3.29 5.43 -24.01
CA ASP A 295 4.66 5.90 -24.02
C ASP A 295 5.63 4.81 -23.58
N LEU A 296 5.34 4.10 -22.48
CA LEU A 296 6.19 3.00 -22.02
C LEU A 296 6.25 1.86 -23.05
N LYS A 297 5.20 1.63 -23.84
CA LYS A 297 5.25 0.70 -24.98
C LYS A 297 6.22 1.19 -26.07
N ILE A 298 6.21 2.48 -26.40
CA ILE A 298 7.13 3.08 -27.37
C ILE A 298 8.57 3.03 -26.86
N VAL A 299 8.78 3.34 -25.57
CA VAL A 299 10.11 3.26 -24.94
C VAL A 299 10.67 1.85 -25.09
N LYS A 300 9.88 0.82 -24.73
CA LYS A 300 10.28 -0.58 -24.79
C LYS A 300 10.56 -1.07 -26.21
N ARG A 301 9.73 -0.67 -27.17
CA ARG A 301 9.82 -1.17 -28.56
C ARG A 301 10.95 -0.53 -29.35
N SER A 302 11.12 0.79 -29.21
CA SER A 302 11.91 1.57 -30.17
C SER A 302 12.97 2.45 -29.51
N LEU A 303 12.67 3.05 -28.35
CA LEU A 303 13.62 3.97 -27.69
C LEU A 303 14.84 3.23 -27.12
N VAL A 304 14.64 2.01 -26.59
CA VAL A 304 15.74 1.19 -26.04
C VAL A 304 16.86 0.95 -27.07
N ALA A 305 16.53 0.84 -28.36
CA ALA A 305 17.52 0.63 -29.41
C ALA A 305 18.41 1.87 -29.69
N CYS A 306 17.95 3.07 -29.32
CA CYS A 306 18.68 4.32 -29.56
C CYS A 306 19.72 4.63 -28.47
N PHE A 307 19.54 4.08 -27.26
CA PHE A 307 20.37 4.38 -26.10
C PHE A 307 21.41 3.28 -25.82
N PRO A 308 22.58 3.63 -25.24
CA PRO A 308 23.52 2.62 -24.76
C PRO A 308 22.90 1.70 -23.69
N PRO A 309 23.20 0.39 -23.65
CA PRO A 309 22.64 -0.54 -22.66
C PRO A 309 22.92 -0.14 -21.20
N GLU A 310 24.06 0.51 -20.95
CA GLU A 310 24.46 1.00 -19.61
C GLU A 310 23.49 2.02 -19.02
N TYR A 311 22.68 2.68 -19.85
CA TYR A 311 21.75 3.72 -19.41
C TYR A 311 20.50 3.14 -18.74
N LYS A 312 20.17 1.87 -19.01
CA LYS A 312 18.93 1.22 -18.56
C LYS A 312 17.71 2.12 -18.75
N ILE A 313 17.58 2.65 -19.97
CA ILE A 313 16.65 3.75 -20.27
C ILE A 313 15.19 3.37 -19.97
N TYR A 314 14.81 2.11 -20.19
CA TYR A 314 13.46 1.62 -19.91
C TYR A 314 13.12 1.73 -18.41
N ASP A 315 13.96 1.17 -17.54
CA ASP A 315 13.79 1.24 -16.08
C ASP A 315 13.77 2.68 -15.58
N ARG A 316 14.62 3.54 -16.17
CA ARG A 316 14.68 4.96 -15.81
C ARG A 316 13.42 5.72 -16.23
N TYR A 317 12.85 5.44 -17.40
CA TYR A 317 11.57 6.04 -17.79
C TYR A 317 10.43 5.59 -16.87
N ILE A 318 10.42 4.32 -16.45
CA ILE A 318 9.44 3.84 -15.46
C ILE A 318 9.55 4.66 -14.17
N GLN A 319 10.76 4.86 -13.65
CA GLN A 319 11.00 5.70 -12.47
C GLN A 319 10.59 7.16 -12.71
N MET A 320 10.96 7.77 -13.84
CA MET A 320 10.61 9.16 -14.16
C MET A 320 9.09 9.37 -14.24
N TYR A 321 8.35 8.46 -14.87
CA TYR A 321 6.88 8.51 -14.90
C TYR A 321 6.30 8.29 -13.50
N HIS A 322 6.80 7.30 -12.77
CA HIS A 322 6.34 7.02 -11.41
C HIS A 322 6.53 8.21 -10.47
N ASP A 323 7.73 8.82 -10.46
CA ASP A 323 8.05 9.97 -9.63
C ASP A 323 7.23 11.21 -10.00
N SER A 324 7.04 11.46 -11.31
CA SER A 324 6.27 12.60 -11.80
C SER A 324 4.78 12.47 -11.46
N ILE A 325 4.22 11.26 -11.62
CA ILE A 325 2.84 10.96 -11.22
C ILE A 325 2.71 11.07 -9.69
N SER A 326 3.63 10.48 -8.93
CA SER A 326 3.64 10.57 -7.46
C SER A 326 3.67 12.02 -6.99
N GLN A 327 4.51 12.86 -7.60
CA GLN A 327 4.58 14.29 -7.28
C GLN A 327 3.22 14.96 -7.55
N ARG A 328 2.63 14.73 -8.73
CA ARG A 328 1.36 15.35 -9.11
C ARG A 328 0.19 14.87 -8.24
N LEU A 329 0.14 13.59 -7.90
CA LEU A 329 -0.88 13.05 -6.99
C LEU A 329 -0.72 13.61 -5.57
N ARG A 330 0.51 13.89 -5.12
CA ARG A 330 0.75 14.57 -3.82
C ARG A 330 0.20 15.99 -3.82
N GLU A 331 0.35 16.73 -4.92
CA GLU A 331 -0.22 18.06 -5.08
C GLU A 331 -1.75 18.01 -5.02
N ILE A 332 -2.38 17.11 -5.79
CA ILE A 332 -3.84 16.92 -5.79
C ILE A 332 -4.35 16.48 -4.42
N ALA A 333 -3.64 15.57 -3.73
CA ALA A 333 -4.01 15.10 -2.39
C ALA A 333 -3.93 16.21 -1.32
N ALA A 334 -3.09 17.23 -1.52
CA ALA A 334 -2.96 18.36 -0.61
C ALA A 334 -4.17 19.31 -0.69
N GLU A 335 -4.84 19.37 -1.84
CA GLU A 335 -6.02 20.20 -2.07
C GLU A 335 -7.28 19.70 -1.33
N PRO A 336 -8.28 20.56 -1.10
CA PRO A 336 -9.58 20.16 -0.59
C PRO A 336 -10.38 19.44 -1.69
N LEU A 337 -10.37 18.11 -1.63
CA LEU A 337 -11.07 17.22 -2.55
C LEU A 337 -12.52 16.98 -2.13
N GLU A 338 -13.43 16.98 -3.12
CA GLU A 338 -14.82 16.55 -2.94
C GLU A 338 -14.92 15.02 -2.82
N LYS A 339 -16.06 14.50 -2.36
CA LYS A 339 -16.27 13.06 -2.13
C LYS A 339 -15.98 12.23 -3.38
N ASN A 340 -16.53 12.64 -4.52
CA ASN A 340 -16.32 12.00 -5.82
C ASN A 340 -14.83 12.00 -6.23
N GLU A 341 -14.13 13.12 -6.02
CA GLU A 341 -12.71 13.26 -6.35
C GLU A 341 -11.83 12.38 -5.45
N LEU A 342 -12.15 12.28 -4.15
CA LEU A 342 -11.48 11.37 -3.22
C LEU A 342 -11.64 9.90 -3.65
N VAL A 343 -12.85 9.48 -4.01
CA VAL A 343 -13.12 8.13 -4.51
C VAL A 343 -12.30 7.86 -5.77
N GLN A 344 -12.34 8.78 -6.75
CA GLN A 344 -11.59 8.66 -8.01
C GLN A 344 -10.08 8.55 -7.78
N LEU A 345 -9.53 9.39 -6.90
CA LEU A 345 -8.10 9.38 -6.58
C LEU A 345 -7.69 8.06 -5.92
N LEU A 346 -8.41 7.64 -4.87
CA LEU A 346 -8.04 6.46 -4.09
C LEU A 346 -8.20 5.16 -4.87
N SER A 347 -9.30 5.01 -5.63
CA SER A 347 -9.51 3.88 -6.54
C SER A 347 -8.43 3.81 -7.62
N TRP A 348 -8.00 4.95 -8.17
CA TRP A 348 -6.93 4.98 -9.17
C TRP A 348 -5.58 4.58 -8.59
N ILE A 349 -5.27 4.99 -7.36
CA ILE A 349 -4.04 4.58 -6.66
C ILE A 349 -4.03 3.05 -6.47
N GLN A 350 -5.16 2.44 -6.12
CA GLN A 350 -5.28 0.99 -6.01
C GLN A 350 -5.12 0.30 -7.37
N ALA A 351 -5.70 0.88 -8.43
CA ALA A 351 -5.63 0.34 -9.79
C ALA A 351 -4.26 0.53 -10.47
N TYR A 352 -3.39 1.42 -9.96
CA TYR A 352 -2.12 1.78 -10.58
C TYR A 352 -1.19 0.59 -10.85
N GLY A 353 -1.12 -0.35 -9.90
CA GLY A 353 -0.31 -1.57 -10.02
C GLY A 353 -0.95 -2.69 -10.85
N GLY A 354 -2.22 -2.53 -11.25
CA GLY A 354 -3.02 -3.55 -11.92
C GLY A 354 -2.76 -3.68 -13.42
N GLU A 355 -3.41 -4.68 -14.05
CA GLU A 355 -3.24 -5.02 -15.47
C GLU A 355 -3.60 -3.88 -16.43
N SER A 356 -4.48 -2.98 -15.99
CA SER A 356 -4.95 -1.83 -16.78
C SER A 356 -3.93 -0.69 -16.89
N MET A 357 -2.84 -0.73 -16.12
CA MET A 357 -1.78 0.28 -16.15
C MET A 357 -0.37 -0.34 -16.15
N LEU A 358 0.40 -0.21 -15.07
CA LEU A 358 1.80 -0.68 -15.05
C LEU A 358 1.90 -2.22 -15.01
N GLY A 359 0.89 -2.90 -14.48
CA GLY A 359 0.82 -4.36 -14.42
C GLY A 359 0.48 -5.00 -15.77
N SER A 360 0.39 -4.23 -16.85
CA SER A 360 0.09 -4.77 -18.17
C SER A 360 1.17 -5.79 -18.60
N PRO A 361 0.78 -7.00 -19.05
CA PRO A 361 1.73 -8.04 -19.47
C PRO A 361 2.70 -7.58 -20.58
N VAL A 362 2.28 -6.61 -21.40
CA VAL A 362 3.08 -6.04 -22.48
C VAL A 362 4.29 -5.26 -21.94
N LEU A 363 4.13 -4.60 -20.80
CA LEU A 363 5.19 -3.82 -20.15
C LEU A 363 6.17 -4.74 -19.42
N GLY A 364 5.69 -5.81 -18.77
CA GLY A 364 6.54 -6.77 -18.07
C GLY A 364 7.24 -6.17 -16.85
N ILE A 365 6.59 -5.21 -16.19
CA ILE A 365 7.11 -4.52 -15.02
C ILE A 365 6.72 -5.32 -13.76
N THR A 366 7.66 -5.51 -12.85
CA THR A 366 7.33 -6.06 -11.52
C THR A 366 6.78 -4.94 -10.65
N THR A 367 5.48 -4.66 -10.76
CA THR A 367 4.82 -3.52 -10.08
C THR A 367 4.87 -3.63 -8.56
N ALA A 368 4.82 -4.86 -8.02
CA ALA A 368 4.85 -5.11 -6.59
C ALA A 368 6.15 -4.63 -5.92
N THR A 369 7.31 -4.84 -6.55
CA THR A 369 8.60 -4.38 -6.00
C THR A 369 8.71 -2.85 -6.09
N LEU A 370 8.31 -2.27 -7.22
CA LEU A 370 8.33 -0.82 -7.41
C LEU A 370 7.50 -0.08 -6.36
N LEU A 371 6.27 -0.55 -6.10
CA LEU A 371 5.36 0.08 -5.15
C LEU A 371 5.77 -0.13 -3.68
N ASN A 372 6.50 -1.21 -3.38
CA ASN A 372 7.06 -1.43 -2.04
C ASN A 372 8.24 -0.50 -1.75
N ASP A 373 9.11 -0.29 -2.74
CA ASP A 373 10.29 0.56 -2.58
C ASP A 373 9.92 2.05 -2.67
N HIS A 374 9.02 2.39 -3.59
CA HIS A 374 8.56 3.75 -3.89
C HIS A 374 7.03 3.77 -3.99
N PRO A 375 6.31 4.02 -2.88
CA PRO A 375 4.87 4.16 -2.92
C PRO A 375 4.46 5.51 -3.54
N LEU A 376 3.37 5.52 -4.31
CA LEU A 376 2.85 6.74 -4.95
C LEU A 376 2.58 7.87 -3.96
N LEU A 377 1.99 7.54 -2.82
CA LEU A 377 1.78 8.43 -1.69
C LEU A 377 2.40 7.80 -0.45
N LEU A 378 2.90 8.63 0.47
CA LEU A 378 3.30 8.14 1.78
C LEU A 378 2.10 7.50 2.48
N ARG A 379 2.36 6.48 3.30
CA ARG A 379 1.31 5.82 4.10
C ARG A 379 0.54 6.82 4.96
N SER A 380 1.22 7.82 5.53
CA SER A 380 0.59 8.90 6.30
C SER A 380 -0.38 9.75 5.47
N SER A 381 0.01 10.14 4.25
CA SER A 381 -0.86 10.88 3.33
C SER A 381 -2.08 10.06 2.91
N THR A 382 -1.90 8.75 2.67
CA THR A 382 -2.99 7.84 2.32
C THR A 382 -3.98 7.70 3.49
N ILE A 383 -3.48 7.55 4.72
CA ILE A 383 -4.30 7.53 5.94
C ILE A 383 -5.09 8.84 6.09
N GLN A 384 -4.48 10.00 5.83
CA GLN A 384 -5.19 11.29 5.88
C GLN A 384 -6.32 11.38 4.85
N LEU A 385 -6.13 10.85 3.64
CA LEU A 385 -7.20 10.80 2.64
C LEU A 385 -8.34 9.87 3.06
N TYR A 386 -8.00 8.73 3.67
CA TYR A 386 -8.96 7.81 4.26
C TYR A 386 -9.74 8.46 5.41
N ASP A 387 -9.07 9.19 6.31
CA ASP A 387 -9.72 9.91 7.40
C ASP A 387 -10.70 10.96 6.87
N ARG A 388 -10.31 11.72 5.84
CA ARG A 388 -11.21 12.68 5.16
C ARG A 388 -12.42 11.99 4.53
N PHE A 389 -12.22 10.85 3.87
CA PHE A 389 -13.32 10.06 3.29
C PHE A 389 -14.29 9.59 4.38
N ILE A 390 -13.77 9.08 5.50
CA ILE A 390 -14.59 8.63 6.63
C ILE A 390 -15.37 9.81 7.25
N GLU A 391 -14.74 10.96 7.44
CA GLU A 391 -15.41 12.16 8.00
C GLU A 391 -16.53 12.68 7.08
N ILE A 392 -16.31 12.68 5.76
CA ILE A 392 -17.35 13.06 4.80
C ILE A 392 -18.52 12.07 4.86
N ASN A 393 -18.25 10.76 4.87
CA ASN A 393 -19.32 9.76 4.98
C ASN A 393 -20.07 9.87 6.31
N LYS A 394 -19.38 10.15 7.42
CA LYS A 394 -20.04 10.40 8.71
C LYS A 394 -21.06 11.53 8.62
N ARG A 395 -20.69 12.66 8.00
CA ARG A 395 -21.60 13.79 7.79
C ARG A 395 -22.75 13.42 6.87
N ASP A 396 -22.48 12.75 5.74
CA ASP A 396 -23.52 12.34 4.79
C ASP A 396 -24.53 11.40 5.44
N ILE A 397 -24.06 10.41 6.22
CA ILE A 397 -24.88 9.48 6.99
C ILE A 397 -25.77 10.27 7.96
N ARG A 398 -25.20 11.19 8.73
CA ARG A 398 -25.94 11.99 9.70
C ARG A 398 -27.03 12.84 9.03
N GLU A 399 -26.69 13.59 7.99
CA GLU A 399 -27.66 14.42 7.26
C GLU A 399 -28.80 13.59 6.67
N TRP A 400 -28.48 12.41 6.17
CA TRP A 400 -29.47 11.50 5.61
C TRP A 400 -30.36 10.87 6.70
N LEU A 401 -29.78 10.50 7.85
CA LEU A 401 -30.52 10.01 9.02
C LEU A 401 -31.48 11.09 9.56
N ASP A 402 -31.06 12.35 9.55
CA ASP A 402 -31.89 13.49 9.97
C ASP A 402 -33.10 13.66 9.05
N LYS A 403 -32.90 13.54 7.73
CA LYS A 403 -33.99 13.57 6.74
C LYS A 403 -34.95 12.39 6.92
N ALA A 404 -34.43 11.18 7.15
CA ALA A 404 -35.26 10.01 7.40
C ALA A 404 -36.11 10.17 8.67
N LEU A 405 -35.54 10.72 9.75
CA LEU A 405 -36.28 11.00 10.98
C LEU A 405 -37.35 12.08 10.80
N MET A 406 -37.05 13.14 10.04
CA MET A 406 -38.03 14.19 9.72
C MET A 406 -39.20 13.63 8.90
N GLN A 407 -38.91 12.78 7.92
CA GLN A 407 -39.93 12.13 7.11
C GLN A 407 -40.86 11.24 7.96
N GLU A 408 -40.28 10.40 8.83
CA GLU A 408 -41.06 9.58 9.78
C GLU A 408 -41.96 10.45 10.66
N LYS A 409 -41.42 11.53 11.23
CA LYS A 409 -42.19 12.48 12.04
C LYS A 409 -43.36 13.05 11.25
N ASP A 410 -43.14 13.53 10.04
CA ASP A 410 -44.21 14.11 9.21
C ASP A 410 -45.29 13.07 8.89
N ASP A 411 -44.90 11.83 8.63
CA ASP A 411 -45.82 10.72 8.36
C ASP A 411 -46.72 10.39 9.57
N TRP A 412 -46.21 10.53 10.80
CA TRP A 412 -47.00 10.32 12.01
C TRP A 412 -48.18 11.31 12.17
N TYR A 413 -48.11 12.49 11.55
CA TYR A 413 -49.20 13.50 11.59
C TYR A 413 -50.16 13.42 10.39
N LYS A 414 -49.98 12.47 9.45
CA LYS A 414 -50.85 12.36 8.26
C LYS A 414 -52.18 11.65 8.53
N HIS A 415 -52.38 11.10 9.73
CA HIS A 415 -53.57 10.32 10.12
C HIS A 415 -53.88 9.13 9.17
N VAL A 416 -52.85 8.57 8.54
CA VAL A 416 -52.94 7.38 7.68
C VAL A 416 -52.36 6.18 8.45
N ASN A 417 -52.94 4.99 8.25
CA ASN A 417 -52.36 3.77 8.82
C ASN A 417 -50.99 3.50 8.17
N PRO A 418 -50.00 2.99 8.93
CA PRO A 418 -48.74 2.52 8.36
C PRO A 418 -48.94 1.37 7.36
N GLU A 419 -47.92 1.09 6.56
CA GLU A 419 -47.97 0.00 5.58
C GLU A 419 -48.06 -1.37 6.27
N GLU A 420 -48.77 -2.32 5.65
CA GLU A 420 -48.86 -3.71 6.11
C GLU A 420 -47.94 -4.61 5.29
N ASP A 421 -47.17 -5.46 5.96
CA ASP A 421 -46.37 -6.49 5.29
C ASP A 421 -47.24 -7.69 4.83
N ASN A 422 -46.63 -8.69 4.21
CA ASN A 422 -47.34 -9.91 3.77
C ASN A 422 -48.03 -10.67 4.93
N ASN A 423 -47.56 -10.46 6.17
CA ASN A 423 -48.10 -11.05 7.39
C ASN A 423 -49.05 -10.09 8.13
N ARG A 424 -49.40 -8.95 7.51
CA ARG A 424 -50.23 -7.87 8.04
C ARG A 424 -49.64 -7.12 9.24
N TYR A 425 -48.33 -7.19 9.45
CA TYR A 425 -47.67 -6.38 10.47
C TYR A 425 -47.46 -4.96 9.95
N PHE A 426 -47.71 -3.97 10.80
CA PHE A 426 -47.46 -2.59 10.43
C PHE A 426 -45.96 -2.31 10.43
N TYR A 427 -45.45 -1.63 9.41
CA TYR A 427 -44.05 -1.23 9.30
C TYR A 427 -43.93 0.08 8.50
N THR A 428 -42.72 0.65 8.48
CA THR A 428 -42.37 1.71 7.53
C THR A 428 -41.10 1.33 6.77
N GLN A 429 -40.78 2.06 5.71
CA GLN A 429 -39.56 1.83 4.93
C GLN A 429 -38.27 2.22 5.68
N LEU A 430 -38.37 2.72 6.92
CA LEU A 430 -37.20 3.17 7.69
C LEU A 430 -36.10 2.09 7.80
N PRO A 431 -36.37 0.83 8.23
CA PRO A 431 -35.31 -0.16 8.37
C PRO A 431 -34.63 -0.52 7.03
N SER A 432 -35.39 -0.66 5.94
CA SER A 432 -34.82 -0.97 4.62
C SER A 432 -33.93 0.18 4.12
N ILE A 433 -34.39 1.42 4.31
CA ILE A 433 -33.66 2.65 4.04
C ILE A 433 -32.34 2.64 4.83
N LEU A 434 -32.37 2.49 6.17
CA LEU A 434 -31.20 2.52 7.06
C LEU A 434 -30.10 1.55 6.62
N PHE A 435 -30.44 0.28 6.48
CA PHE A 435 -29.45 -0.76 6.19
C PHE A 435 -29.02 -0.78 4.71
N GLY A 436 -29.88 -0.35 3.78
CA GLY A 436 -29.50 -0.15 2.38
C GLY A 436 -28.40 0.92 2.23
N MET A 437 -28.48 2.01 2.99
CA MET A 437 -27.44 3.04 2.98
C MET A 437 -26.08 2.52 3.49
N ILE A 438 -26.06 1.63 4.50
CA ILE A 438 -24.82 0.96 4.93
C ILE A 438 -24.28 0.07 3.79
N GLU A 439 -25.14 -0.68 3.12
CA GLU A 439 -24.74 -1.56 2.02
C GLU A 439 -24.12 -0.78 0.85
N ASP A 440 -24.73 0.35 0.47
CA ASP A 440 -24.22 1.25 -0.56
C ASP A 440 -22.85 1.85 -0.17
N THR A 441 -22.70 2.33 1.07
CA THR A 441 -21.44 2.92 1.55
C THR A 441 -20.32 1.88 1.70
N VAL A 442 -20.65 0.64 2.10
CA VAL A 442 -19.70 -0.47 2.12
C VAL A 442 -19.29 -0.88 0.70
N THR A 443 -20.21 -0.88 -0.25
CA THR A 443 -19.91 -1.17 -1.66
C THR A 443 -18.95 -0.14 -2.24
N LEU A 444 -19.19 1.15 -1.99
CA LEU A 444 -18.27 2.23 -2.36
C LEU A 444 -16.89 2.07 -1.71
N ALA A 445 -16.84 1.67 -0.43
CA ALA A 445 -15.57 1.44 0.27
C ALA A 445 -14.77 0.27 -0.32
N LYS A 446 -15.45 -0.81 -0.74
CA LYS A 446 -14.83 -1.98 -1.41
C LYS A 446 -14.11 -1.61 -2.70
N GLU A 447 -14.62 -0.64 -3.46
CA GLU A 447 -13.97 -0.14 -4.68
C GLU A 447 -12.67 0.62 -4.42
N ILE A 448 -12.44 1.05 -3.18
CA ILE A 448 -11.31 1.89 -2.78
C ILE A 448 -10.25 1.12 -1.99
N SER A 449 -10.68 0.39 -0.96
CA SER A 449 -9.81 -0.43 -0.12
C SER A 449 -10.65 -1.26 0.84
N LEU A 450 -10.31 -2.55 0.96
CA LEU A 450 -10.90 -3.45 1.95
C LEU A 450 -10.60 -2.98 3.39
N GLU A 451 -9.49 -2.27 3.60
CA GLU A 451 -9.11 -1.75 4.92
C GLU A 451 -10.05 -0.64 5.43
N LEU A 452 -10.83 0.01 4.55
CA LEU A 452 -11.79 1.05 4.93
C LEU A 452 -13.10 0.49 5.48
N ILE A 453 -13.48 -0.73 5.10
CA ILE A 453 -14.79 -1.30 5.40
C ILE A 453 -15.08 -1.31 6.91
N PRO A 454 -14.15 -1.76 7.80
CA PRO A 454 -14.42 -1.75 9.23
C PRO A 454 -14.67 -0.34 9.79
N ARG A 455 -13.97 0.68 9.28
CA ARG A 455 -14.14 2.08 9.72
C ARG A 455 -15.45 2.69 9.24
N VAL A 456 -15.87 2.38 8.01
CA VAL A 456 -17.17 2.82 7.48
C VAL A 456 -18.32 2.23 8.31
N ILE A 457 -18.24 0.92 8.60
CA ILE A 457 -19.22 0.24 9.45
C ILE A 457 -19.22 0.82 10.86
N GLU A 458 -18.04 1.05 11.44
CA GLU A 458 -17.92 1.67 12.77
C GLU A 458 -18.62 3.03 12.84
N VAL A 459 -18.36 3.90 11.86
CA VAL A 459 -19.02 5.22 11.77
C VAL A 459 -20.52 5.09 11.61
N ALA A 460 -21.00 4.17 10.76
CA ALA A 460 -22.43 3.94 10.60
C ALA A 460 -23.09 3.48 11.90
N ILE A 461 -22.44 2.59 12.67
CA ILE A 461 -22.93 2.13 13.97
C ILE A 461 -22.99 3.29 14.98
N ASP A 462 -21.96 4.13 15.04
CA ASP A 462 -21.92 5.28 15.94
C ASP A 462 -23.04 6.28 15.61
N GLU A 463 -23.31 6.56 14.33
CA GLU A 463 -24.43 7.41 13.92
C GLU A 463 -25.80 6.73 14.15
N PHE A 464 -25.90 5.40 14.03
CA PHE A 464 -27.13 4.65 14.35
C PHE A 464 -27.46 4.65 15.84
N LEU A 465 -26.45 4.60 16.71
CA LEU A 465 -26.61 4.73 18.17
C LEU A 465 -27.22 6.09 18.54
N GLU A 466 -26.74 7.16 17.91
CA GLU A 466 -27.27 8.51 18.08
C GLU A 466 -28.68 8.61 17.51
N PHE A 467 -28.92 8.05 16.32
CA PHE A 467 -30.24 7.99 15.72
C PHE A 467 -31.27 7.25 16.58
N CYS A 468 -30.97 6.08 17.19
CA CYS A 468 -31.94 5.40 18.07
C CYS A 468 -32.39 6.30 19.23
N SER A 469 -31.46 7.06 19.80
CA SER A 469 -31.78 7.99 20.90
C SER A 469 -32.75 9.08 20.41
N ARG A 470 -32.47 9.69 19.25
CA ARG A 470 -33.32 10.73 18.66
C ARG A 470 -34.67 10.18 18.18
N TYR A 471 -34.71 8.95 17.66
CA TYR A 471 -35.94 8.27 17.27
C TYR A 471 -36.82 7.98 18.49
N LYS A 472 -36.23 7.47 19.58
CA LYS A 472 -36.92 7.30 20.86
C LYS A 472 -37.49 8.63 21.38
N ASP A 473 -36.70 9.70 21.39
CA ASP A 473 -37.14 11.01 21.86
C ASP A 473 -38.27 11.58 21.00
N ALA A 474 -38.21 11.35 19.69
CA ALA A 474 -39.28 11.70 18.76
C ALA A 474 -40.58 10.94 19.07
N THR A 475 -40.50 9.62 19.31
CA THR A 475 -41.67 8.81 19.68
C THR A 475 -42.23 9.23 21.04
N LEU A 476 -41.37 9.61 21.99
CA LEU A 476 -41.81 10.15 23.29
C LEU A 476 -42.54 11.49 23.11
N ALA A 477 -42.01 12.40 22.30
CA ALA A 477 -42.67 13.67 22.01
C ALA A 477 -44.03 13.45 21.33
N PHE A 478 -44.13 12.46 20.43
CA PHE A 478 -45.39 12.08 19.79
C PHE A 478 -46.40 11.51 20.81
N LYS A 479 -45.94 10.64 21.71
CA LYS A 479 -46.73 10.14 22.85
C LYS A 479 -47.30 11.29 23.69
N VAL A 480 -46.46 12.21 24.15
CA VAL A 480 -46.90 13.32 25.01
C VAL A 480 -48.02 14.12 24.35
N LYS A 481 -47.88 14.47 23.06
CA LYS A 481 -48.92 15.17 22.31
C LYS A 481 -50.20 14.37 22.14
N HIS A 482 -50.12 13.05 21.95
CA HIS A 482 -51.29 12.20 21.90
C HIS A 482 -52.08 12.21 23.21
N PHE A 483 -51.41 12.15 24.37
CA PHE A 483 -52.09 12.23 25.66
C PHE A 483 -52.62 13.65 25.98
N GLU A 484 -52.10 14.70 25.36
CA GLU A 484 -52.66 16.05 25.43
C GLU A 484 -53.96 16.20 24.61
N ASP A 485 -54.01 15.66 23.40
CA ASP A 485 -55.20 15.71 22.51
C ASP A 485 -55.41 14.40 21.73
N ARG A 486 -56.02 13.41 22.39
CA ARG A 486 -56.32 12.11 21.77
C ARG A 486 -57.22 12.21 20.54
N SER A 487 -58.03 13.27 20.43
CA SER A 487 -58.98 13.44 19.33
C SER A 487 -58.29 13.75 18.00
N TYR A 488 -57.12 14.40 18.06
CA TYR A 488 -56.33 14.68 16.88
C TYR A 488 -55.54 13.43 16.44
N PHE A 489 -54.99 12.66 17.38
CA PHE A 489 -54.10 11.54 17.09
C PHE A 489 -54.82 10.18 16.93
N MET A 490 -55.82 10.12 16.04
CA MET A 490 -56.66 8.92 15.80
C MET A 490 -55.92 7.65 15.38
N LYS A 491 -54.71 7.77 14.83
CA LYS A 491 -53.88 6.66 14.34
C LYS A 491 -52.67 6.38 15.22
N TYR A 492 -52.66 6.88 16.45
CA TYR A 492 -51.54 6.74 17.38
C TYR A 492 -51.12 5.28 17.59
N THR A 493 -52.04 4.40 17.99
CA THR A 493 -51.74 2.99 18.27
C THR A 493 -51.13 2.29 17.05
N ALA A 494 -51.71 2.47 15.86
CA ALA A 494 -51.18 1.89 14.62
C ALA A 494 -49.76 2.38 14.31
N THR A 495 -49.50 3.68 14.46
CA THR A 495 -48.16 4.26 14.26
C THR A 495 -47.14 3.73 15.27
N VAL A 496 -47.50 3.65 16.54
CA VAL A 496 -46.60 3.16 17.60
C VAL A 496 -46.31 1.65 17.43
N ILE A 497 -47.28 0.86 16.96
CA ILE A 497 -47.07 -0.53 16.53
C ILE A 497 -46.03 -0.61 15.41
N ALA A 498 -46.14 0.24 14.38
CA ALA A 498 -45.16 0.28 13.30
C ALA A 498 -43.76 0.64 13.80
N VAL A 499 -43.65 1.62 14.70
CA VAL A 499 -42.37 2.00 15.33
C VAL A 499 -41.76 0.82 16.10
N ALA A 500 -42.56 0.08 16.87
CA ALA A 500 -42.10 -1.11 17.60
C ALA A 500 -41.61 -2.21 16.66
N ASN A 501 -42.36 -2.51 15.60
CA ASN A 501 -41.99 -3.49 14.58
C ASN A 501 -40.73 -3.06 13.82
N ASN A 502 -40.60 -1.77 13.46
CA ASN A 502 -39.41 -1.23 12.82
C ASN A 502 -38.15 -1.41 13.67
N LEU A 503 -38.23 -1.11 14.97
CA LEU A 503 -37.12 -1.29 15.91
C LEU A 503 -36.71 -2.77 16.03
N ASP A 504 -37.66 -3.69 15.97
CA ASP A 504 -37.39 -5.12 15.94
C ASP A 504 -36.75 -5.58 14.62
N ILE A 505 -37.20 -5.06 13.47
CA ILE A 505 -36.54 -5.28 12.18
C ILE A 505 -35.10 -4.72 12.21
N CYS A 506 -34.87 -3.59 12.87
CA CYS A 506 -33.52 -3.05 13.07
C CYS A 506 -32.65 -3.98 13.94
N VAL A 507 -33.21 -4.63 14.97
CA VAL A 507 -32.50 -5.66 15.75
C VAL A 507 -32.10 -6.84 14.87
N GLU A 508 -33.03 -7.39 14.08
CA GLU A 508 -32.76 -8.52 13.17
C GLU A 508 -31.76 -8.15 12.08
N SER A 509 -31.85 -6.94 11.54
CA SER A 509 -30.93 -6.44 10.51
C SER A 509 -29.53 -6.19 11.07
N THR A 510 -29.43 -5.71 12.32
CA THR A 510 -28.17 -5.62 13.06
C THR A 510 -27.55 -7.01 13.25
N ASP A 511 -28.34 -8.03 13.58
CA ASP A 511 -27.88 -9.42 13.71
C ASP A 511 -27.36 -10.00 12.40
N LYS A 512 -28.03 -9.69 11.28
CA LYS A 512 -27.57 -10.09 9.94
C LYS A 512 -26.24 -9.43 9.60
N LEU A 513 -26.10 -8.13 9.89
CA LEU A 513 -24.86 -7.38 9.69
C LEU A 513 -23.72 -7.96 10.52
N GLU A 514 -23.97 -8.28 11.79
CA GLU A 514 -23.00 -8.92 12.68
C GLU A 514 -22.51 -10.27 12.14
N LYS A 515 -23.44 -11.14 11.71
CA LYS A 515 -23.13 -12.45 11.12
C LYS A 515 -22.30 -12.30 9.85
N HIS A 516 -22.67 -11.36 8.97
CA HIS A 516 -21.91 -11.08 7.75
C HIS A 516 -20.48 -10.64 8.08
N ILE A 517 -20.29 -9.70 9.00
CA ILE A 517 -18.96 -9.22 9.43
C ILE A 517 -18.13 -10.36 10.05
N ARG A 518 -18.75 -11.25 10.83
CA ARG A 518 -18.06 -12.41 11.41
C ARG A 518 -17.55 -13.36 10.32
N LEU A 519 -18.37 -13.68 9.32
CA LEU A 519 -18.06 -14.59 8.22
C LEU A 519 -17.05 -14.03 7.21
N THR A 520 -17.19 -12.77 6.79
CA THR A 520 -16.32 -12.17 5.75
C THR A 520 -14.91 -11.88 6.24
N ILE A 521 -14.71 -11.66 7.54
CA ILE A 521 -13.38 -11.32 8.11
C ILE A 521 -12.62 -12.58 8.58
N GLU A 522 -13.28 -13.75 8.65
CA GLU A 522 -12.62 -15.03 8.97
C GLU A 522 -11.84 -15.63 7.78
N SER A 523 -12.17 -15.27 6.54
CA SER A 523 -11.48 -15.77 5.33
C SER A 523 -10.10 -15.14 5.07
N ASP A 524 -9.84 -13.91 5.53
CA ASP A 524 -8.60 -13.18 5.19
C ASP A 524 -7.39 -13.58 6.06
N VAL A 525 -7.58 -14.38 7.12
CA VAL A 525 -6.48 -14.82 8.02
C VAL A 525 -5.92 -16.18 7.61
N THR A 526 -6.66 -17.00 6.87
CA THR A 526 -6.26 -18.38 6.54
C THR A 526 -5.35 -18.52 5.32
N ASP A 527 -5.28 -17.54 4.41
CA ASP A 527 -4.55 -17.65 3.14
C ASP A 527 -3.04 -17.33 3.19
N LEU A 528 -2.47 -17.09 4.38
CA LEU A 528 -1.01 -16.89 4.55
C LEU A 528 -0.28 -18.12 5.14
N SER A 529 -0.93 -19.28 5.23
CA SER A 529 -0.36 -20.49 5.84
C SER A 529 -0.03 -21.61 4.86
N HIS A 530 0.78 -21.31 3.82
CA HIS A 530 1.48 -22.36 3.06
C HIS A 530 2.99 -22.37 3.40
N PRO A 531 3.55 -23.50 3.89
CA PRO A 531 4.92 -23.54 4.41
C PRO A 531 5.94 -23.89 3.33
N LEU A 532 6.94 -23.02 3.09
CA LEU A 532 8.17 -23.39 2.39
C LEU A 532 9.42 -22.82 3.07
N SER A 533 10.09 -23.75 3.78
CA SER A 533 11.54 -23.91 4.00
C SER A 533 12.32 -23.00 4.98
N PRO A 534 13.34 -23.57 5.67
CA PRO A 534 13.94 -22.99 6.86
C PRO A 534 15.25 -22.25 6.57
N VAL A 535 15.43 -21.04 7.10
CA VAL A 535 16.74 -20.39 7.21
C VAL A 535 16.93 -19.84 8.62
N SER A 536 18.16 -20.04 9.09
CA SER A 536 18.72 -19.99 10.45
C SER A 536 18.42 -18.76 11.33
N PRO A 537 18.58 -18.91 12.67
CA PRO A 537 18.31 -17.85 13.62
C PRO A 537 19.56 -16.98 13.80
N ASN A 538 19.43 -15.67 13.60
CA ASN A 538 20.10 -14.61 14.35
C ASN A 538 19.87 -13.26 13.66
N HIS A 539 18.90 -12.49 14.17
CA HIS A 539 19.06 -11.06 14.39
C HIS A 539 17.93 -10.57 15.29
N ASP A 540 18.25 -10.45 16.58
CA ASP A 540 17.54 -9.56 17.49
C ASP A 540 17.77 -8.13 17.02
N LEU A 541 16.71 -7.49 16.52
CA LEU A 541 16.51 -6.05 16.55
C LEU A 541 15.01 -5.82 16.63
N SER A 542 14.55 -5.52 17.86
CA SER A 542 13.42 -4.66 18.18
C SER A 542 12.61 -4.15 16.97
N ARG A 543 11.66 -4.96 16.50
CA ARG A 543 10.51 -4.46 15.76
C ARG A 543 9.56 -3.84 16.77
N SER A 544 9.75 -2.55 17.00
CA SER A 544 8.65 -1.69 17.43
C SER A 544 7.48 -1.90 16.47
N SER A 545 6.36 -2.34 17.03
CA SER A 545 5.05 -2.35 16.39
C SER A 545 4.71 -0.94 15.91
N ALA A 546 5.06 -0.63 14.68
CA ALA A 546 4.60 0.56 13.95
C ALA A 546 3.44 0.23 12.99
N GLY A 547 2.63 -0.78 13.35
CA GLY A 547 1.40 -1.16 12.64
C GLY A 547 0.11 -0.62 13.26
N GLY A 548 0.18 0.18 14.33
CA GLY A 548 -1.00 0.67 15.05
C GLY A 548 -1.47 2.01 14.52
N GLY A 549 -2.62 2.05 13.85
CA GLY A 549 -3.30 3.30 13.50
C GLY A 549 -4.40 3.19 12.46
N PHE A 550 -4.42 2.14 11.63
CA PHE A 550 -5.40 2.00 10.56
C PHE A 550 -6.41 0.85 10.71
N SER A 551 -6.12 -0.13 11.58
CA SER A 551 -6.98 -1.31 11.77
C SER A 551 -7.92 -1.10 12.95
N VAL A 552 -9.23 -1.11 12.68
CA VAL A 552 -10.27 -1.18 13.73
C VAL A 552 -10.19 -2.56 14.38
N ASN A 553 -10.12 -2.61 15.71
CA ASN A 553 -10.10 -3.88 16.42
C ASN A 553 -11.43 -4.60 16.22
N ARG A 554 -11.41 -5.78 15.59
CA ARG A 554 -12.61 -6.61 15.32
C ARG A 554 -13.47 -6.82 16.56
N GLN A 555 -12.85 -7.05 17.72
CA GLN A 555 -13.57 -7.26 18.97
C GLN A 555 -14.30 -5.99 19.42
N GLU A 556 -13.69 -4.83 19.23
CA GLU A 556 -14.28 -3.54 19.55
C GLU A 556 -15.47 -3.22 18.63
N LEU A 557 -15.33 -3.51 17.33
CA LEU A 557 -16.42 -3.35 16.37
C LEU A 557 -17.62 -4.25 16.72
N ILE A 558 -17.37 -5.52 17.04
CA ILE A 558 -18.42 -6.45 17.48
C ILE A 558 -19.09 -5.96 18.76
N GLN A 559 -18.32 -5.45 19.74
CA GLN A 559 -18.88 -4.86 20.95
C GLN A 559 -19.75 -3.63 20.68
N LYS A 560 -19.38 -2.79 19.71
CA LYS A 560 -20.21 -1.66 19.27
C LYS A 560 -21.51 -2.13 18.61
N ILE A 561 -21.46 -3.19 17.80
CA ILE A 561 -22.67 -3.81 17.20
C ILE A 561 -23.58 -4.36 18.30
N ASP A 562 -23.04 -5.09 19.27
CA ASP A 562 -23.79 -5.60 20.43
C ASP A 562 -24.45 -4.47 21.23
N LYS A 563 -23.73 -3.35 21.41
CA LYS A 563 -24.26 -2.14 22.06
C LYS A 563 -25.42 -1.54 21.26
N LEU A 564 -25.29 -1.46 19.94
CA LEU A 564 -26.35 -0.99 19.05
C LEU A 564 -27.59 -1.89 19.12
N LYS A 565 -27.40 -3.21 19.06
CA LYS A 565 -28.49 -4.18 19.23
C LYS A 565 -29.24 -3.99 20.54
N LYS A 566 -28.51 -3.90 21.66
CA LYS A 566 -29.10 -3.64 22.99
C LYS A 566 -29.86 -2.31 23.03
N LYS A 567 -29.33 -1.28 22.35
CA LYS A 567 -29.96 0.03 22.28
C LYS A 567 -31.27 -0.02 21.49
N TRP A 568 -31.30 -0.68 20.33
CA TRP A 568 -32.55 -0.91 19.58
C TRP A 568 -33.59 -1.65 20.41
N HIS A 569 -33.19 -2.74 21.08
CA HIS A 569 -34.08 -3.51 21.94
C HIS A 569 -34.64 -2.68 23.09
N TYR A 570 -33.81 -1.85 23.73
CA TYR A 570 -34.25 -0.92 24.77
C TYR A 570 -35.20 0.16 24.23
N CYS A 571 -34.89 0.75 23.07
CA CYS A 571 -35.79 1.69 22.38
C CYS A 571 -37.15 0.98 22.11
N MET A 572 -37.14 -0.27 21.65
CA MET A 572 -38.35 -1.07 21.38
C MET A 572 -39.18 -1.31 22.65
N GLN A 573 -38.56 -1.77 23.75
CA GLN A 573 -39.24 -1.97 25.03
C GLN A 573 -39.92 -0.69 25.53
N PHE A 574 -39.26 0.45 25.36
CA PHE A 574 -39.83 1.75 25.70
C PHE A 574 -41.06 2.11 24.84
N VAL A 575 -41.01 1.82 23.54
CA VAL A 575 -42.16 2.04 22.65
C VAL A 575 -43.32 1.11 23.01
N ILE A 576 -43.03 -0.16 23.33
CA ILE A 576 -44.03 -1.12 23.84
C ILE A 576 -44.67 -0.62 25.14
N SER A 577 -43.89 -0.07 26.07
CA SER A 577 -44.47 0.53 27.30
C SER A 577 -45.42 1.70 27.01
N SER A 578 -45.23 2.40 25.89
CA SER A 578 -46.14 3.48 25.50
C SER A 578 -47.51 2.96 25.05
N LEU A 579 -47.58 1.78 24.43
CA LEU A 579 -48.84 1.09 24.13
C LEU A 579 -49.54 0.61 25.41
N LEU A 580 -48.77 0.12 26.40
CA LEU A 580 -49.31 -0.27 27.70
C LEU A 580 -49.89 0.92 28.47
N ASP A 581 -49.21 2.06 28.43
CA ASP A 581 -49.70 3.29 29.08
C ASP A 581 -51.02 3.78 28.45
N GLU A 582 -51.20 3.60 27.14
CA GLU A 582 -52.44 3.95 26.45
C GLU A 582 -53.62 3.15 26.99
N ILE A 583 -53.50 1.82 27.07
CA ILE A 583 -54.52 0.96 27.69
C ILE A 583 -54.73 1.33 29.14
N TYR A 584 -53.64 1.46 29.90
CA TYR A 584 -53.72 1.67 31.35
C TYR A 584 -54.49 2.93 31.70
N GLU A 585 -54.30 4.02 30.95
CA GLU A 585 -55.05 5.25 31.14
C GLU A 585 -56.57 5.02 31.00
N ASP A 586 -57.00 4.20 30.03
CA ASP A 586 -58.41 3.88 29.78
C ASP A 586 -59.03 2.98 30.85
N ILE A 587 -58.26 2.04 31.39
CA ILE A 587 -58.74 1.08 32.40
C ILE A 587 -58.47 1.50 33.85
N SER A 588 -57.63 2.51 34.09
CA SER A 588 -57.17 2.96 35.41
C SER A 588 -58.29 3.14 36.43
N LYS A 589 -59.33 3.89 36.08
CA LYS A 589 -60.50 4.17 36.95
C LYS A 589 -61.30 2.92 37.31
N HIS A 590 -61.27 1.90 36.45
CA HIS A 590 -61.94 0.62 36.68
C HIS A 590 -61.06 -0.30 37.54
N LEU A 591 -59.73 -0.29 37.31
CA LEU A 591 -58.75 -0.98 38.14
C LEU A 591 -58.81 -0.50 39.60
N GLU A 592 -58.94 0.81 39.82
CA GLU A 592 -59.12 1.42 41.14
C GLU A 592 -60.42 1.04 41.86
N LYS A 593 -61.34 0.30 41.23
CA LYS A 593 -62.54 -0.21 41.90
C LYS A 593 -62.47 -1.69 42.19
N LEU A 594 -61.45 -2.39 41.68
CA LEU A 594 -61.24 -3.80 41.99
C LEU A 594 -60.99 -3.99 43.49
N LEU A 595 -61.58 -5.04 44.05
CA LEU A 595 -61.57 -5.33 45.49
C LEU A 595 -62.06 -4.16 46.37
N SER A 596 -62.94 -3.30 45.84
CA SER A 596 -63.71 -2.35 46.63
C SER A 596 -64.97 -2.98 47.22
N ARG A 597 -65.72 -2.23 48.04
CA ARG A 597 -67.06 -2.67 48.48
C ARG A 597 -68.05 -2.74 47.32
N GLU A 598 -67.92 -1.88 46.31
CA GLU A 598 -68.75 -1.89 45.11
C GLU A 598 -68.49 -3.14 44.26
N TRP A 599 -67.22 -3.55 44.17
CA TRP A 599 -66.83 -4.82 43.55
C TRP A 599 -67.50 -6.02 44.23
N LEU A 600 -67.56 -6.05 45.57
CA LEU A 600 -68.19 -7.14 46.33
C LEU A 600 -69.71 -7.23 46.07
N ILE A 601 -70.37 -6.10 45.82
CA ILE A 601 -71.83 -6.01 45.57
C ILE A 601 -72.17 -6.37 44.11
N GLY A 602 -71.16 -6.54 43.23
CA GLY A 602 -71.33 -6.99 41.85
C GLY A 602 -71.12 -5.90 40.80
N SER A 603 -70.05 -5.12 40.91
CA SER A 603 -69.68 -4.15 39.87
C SER A 603 -69.30 -4.83 38.53
N ASN A 604 -69.60 -4.14 37.42
CA ASN A 604 -69.22 -4.53 36.05
C ASN A 604 -67.82 -3.99 35.64
N ASP A 605 -67.06 -3.37 36.56
CA ASP A 605 -65.76 -2.76 36.22
C ASP A 605 -64.78 -3.76 35.58
N LEU A 606 -64.75 -5.03 36.03
CA LEU A 606 -63.91 -6.06 35.40
C LEU A 606 -64.37 -6.40 33.98
N GLU A 607 -65.67 -6.38 33.71
CA GLU A 607 -66.19 -6.64 32.36
C GLU A 607 -65.77 -5.54 31.40
N THR A 608 -65.85 -4.28 31.85
CA THR A 608 -65.35 -3.12 31.10
C THR A 608 -63.86 -3.26 30.81
N ILE A 609 -63.04 -3.61 31.81
CA ILE A 609 -61.60 -3.86 31.63
C ILE A 609 -61.36 -4.93 30.56
N CYS A 610 -62.06 -6.07 30.65
CA CYS A 610 -61.92 -7.16 29.68
C CYS A 610 -62.30 -6.74 28.26
N ILE A 611 -63.40 -5.98 28.10
CA ILE A 611 -63.85 -5.49 26.78
C ILE A 611 -62.82 -4.53 26.19
N THR A 612 -62.35 -3.54 26.97
CA THR A 612 -61.33 -2.59 26.52
C THR A 612 -60.04 -3.30 26.11
N ILE A 613 -59.56 -4.26 26.90
CA ILE A 613 -58.36 -5.04 26.55
C ILE A 613 -58.59 -5.85 25.27
N ALA A 614 -59.77 -6.44 25.08
CA ALA A 614 -60.10 -7.19 23.88
C ALA A 614 -60.15 -6.30 22.63
N ASP A 615 -60.62 -5.05 22.76
CA ASP A 615 -60.61 -4.08 21.67
C ASP A 615 -59.17 -3.72 21.25
N TYR A 616 -58.30 -3.39 22.21
CA TYR A 616 -56.88 -3.14 21.93
C TYR A 616 -56.15 -4.39 21.38
N HIS A 617 -56.51 -5.59 21.84
CA HIS A 617 -55.94 -6.83 21.30
C HIS A 617 -56.17 -6.97 19.78
N ASN A 618 -57.32 -6.51 19.28
CA ASN A 618 -57.60 -6.52 17.84
C ASN A 618 -56.64 -5.62 17.06
N ASP A 619 -56.27 -4.46 17.61
CA ASP A 619 -55.27 -3.57 16.99
C ASP A 619 -53.86 -4.16 17.07
N TYR A 620 -53.55 -4.84 18.18
CA TYR A 620 -52.25 -5.50 18.39
C TYR A 620 -52.00 -6.70 17.50
N ARG A 621 -52.97 -7.17 16.72
CA ARG A 621 -52.73 -8.20 15.68
C ARG A 621 -51.66 -7.77 14.66
N HIS A 622 -51.46 -6.46 14.50
CA HIS A 622 -50.47 -5.88 13.60
C HIS A 622 -49.06 -5.79 14.21
N LEU A 623 -48.88 -6.17 15.49
CA LEU A 623 -47.56 -6.37 16.09
C LEU A 623 -46.95 -7.72 15.68
N ARG A 624 -45.63 -7.77 15.59
CA ARG A 624 -44.92 -9.05 15.43
C ARG A 624 -45.19 -9.99 16.62
N PRO A 625 -45.24 -11.32 16.42
CA PRO A 625 -45.80 -12.25 17.41
C PRO A 625 -45.11 -12.22 18.78
N HIS A 626 -43.77 -12.19 18.82
CA HIS A 626 -43.02 -12.17 20.09
C HIS A 626 -43.20 -10.85 20.84
N ILE A 627 -43.32 -9.73 20.13
CA ILE A 627 -43.61 -8.42 20.71
C ILE A 627 -45.02 -8.41 21.31
N ARG A 628 -45.99 -8.91 20.55
CA ARG A 628 -47.38 -9.04 20.99
C ARG A 628 -47.50 -9.90 22.24
N ILE A 629 -46.85 -11.07 22.27
CA ILE A 629 -46.85 -11.97 23.44
C ILE A 629 -46.22 -11.28 24.66
N ALA A 630 -45.10 -10.56 24.48
CA ALA A 630 -44.47 -9.83 25.56
C ALA A 630 -45.40 -8.74 26.13
N LEU A 631 -46.02 -7.95 25.25
CA LEU A 631 -46.99 -6.92 25.65
C LEU A 631 -48.20 -7.52 26.39
N LEU A 632 -48.76 -8.62 25.90
CA LEU A 632 -49.90 -9.29 26.54
C LEU A 632 -49.54 -9.85 27.93
N LYS A 633 -48.32 -10.40 28.09
CA LYS A 633 -47.84 -10.86 29.39
C LYS A 633 -47.68 -9.72 30.38
N GLU A 634 -47.06 -8.61 29.97
CA GLU A 634 -46.93 -7.41 30.81
C GLU A 634 -48.31 -6.85 31.21
N LEU A 635 -49.26 -6.82 30.27
CA LEU A 635 -50.63 -6.40 30.55
C LEU A 635 -51.32 -7.33 31.57
N LEU A 636 -51.17 -8.65 31.42
CA LEU A 636 -51.68 -9.63 32.39
C LEU A 636 -51.06 -9.42 33.77
N TYR A 637 -49.74 -9.27 33.85
CA TYR A 637 -49.04 -9.00 35.11
C TYR A 637 -49.53 -7.71 35.75
N LYS A 638 -49.77 -6.66 34.96
CA LYS A 638 -50.29 -5.39 35.45
C LYS A 638 -51.70 -5.54 36.03
N VAL A 639 -52.61 -6.19 35.30
CA VAL A 639 -54.00 -6.42 35.77
C VAL A 639 -54.02 -7.26 37.05
N VAL A 640 -53.30 -8.38 37.08
CA VAL A 640 -53.20 -9.23 38.28
C VAL A 640 -52.49 -8.51 39.43
N GLY A 641 -51.48 -7.70 39.12
CA GLY A 641 -50.77 -6.86 40.08
C GLY A 641 -51.71 -5.90 40.81
N GLU A 642 -52.68 -5.29 40.12
CA GLU A 642 -53.66 -4.41 40.75
C GLU A 642 -54.57 -5.15 41.74
N PHE A 643 -54.92 -6.43 41.49
CA PHE A 643 -55.62 -7.23 42.49
C PHE A 643 -54.74 -7.41 43.74
N VAL A 644 -53.47 -7.76 43.59
CA VAL A 644 -52.55 -7.94 44.73
C VAL A 644 -52.35 -6.63 45.51
N ILE A 645 -52.15 -5.52 44.80
CA ILE A 645 -52.03 -4.18 45.39
C ILE A 645 -53.30 -3.81 46.14
N ALA A 646 -54.48 -4.08 45.58
CA ALA A 646 -55.75 -3.79 46.22
C ALA A 646 -56.01 -4.66 47.46
N ILE A 647 -55.57 -5.93 47.48
CA ILE A 647 -55.62 -6.78 48.68
C ILE A 647 -54.84 -6.13 49.83
N ASP A 648 -53.60 -5.70 49.58
CA ASP A 648 -52.73 -5.13 50.61
C ASP A 648 -53.20 -3.74 51.07
N ASN A 649 -53.55 -2.86 50.11
CA ASN A 649 -53.90 -1.47 50.40
C ASN A 649 -55.26 -1.31 51.05
N ARG A 650 -56.29 -2.07 50.63
CA ARG A 650 -57.67 -1.83 51.07
C ARG A 650 -58.02 -2.50 52.40
N ARG A 651 -57.31 -3.58 52.75
CA ARG A 651 -57.48 -4.33 54.02
C ARG A 651 -58.94 -4.56 54.39
N LEU A 652 -59.74 -5.02 53.42
CA LEU A 652 -61.16 -5.26 53.65
C LEU A 652 -61.37 -6.32 54.73
N THR A 653 -62.14 -5.98 55.76
CA THR A 653 -62.57 -6.92 56.80
C THR A 653 -63.93 -7.51 56.45
N TYR A 654 -63.97 -8.83 56.24
CA TYR A 654 -65.20 -9.59 55.99
C TYR A 654 -65.67 -10.25 57.29
N SER A 655 -66.65 -9.63 57.97
CA SER A 655 -67.09 -10.04 59.31
C SER A 655 -68.07 -11.21 59.28
N LYS A 656 -68.84 -11.36 58.19
CA LYS A 656 -69.83 -12.43 58.04
C LYS A 656 -69.30 -13.59 57.19
N TYR A 657 -69.81 -14.80 57.41
CA TYR A 657 -69.51 -15.95 56.55
C TYR A 657 -69.93 -15.69 55.09
N GLU A 658 -71.13 -15.12 54.89
CA GLU A 658 -71.67 -14.79 53.56
C GLU A 658 -70.75 -13.84 52.78
N GLU A 659 -70.22 -12.80 53.44
CA GLU A 659 -69.28 -11.84 52.83
C GLU A 659 -67.96 -12.52 52.42
N ARG A 660 -67.43 -13.42 53.26
CA ARG A 660 -66.21 -14.20 52.95
C ARG A 660 -66.43 -15.16 51.78
N HIS A 661 -67.57 -15.85 51.77
CA HIS A 661 -67.92 -16.76 50.68
C HIS A 661 -68.10 -15.99 49.36
N LEU A 662 -68.81 -14.87 49.39
CA LEU A 662 -69.04 -14.02 48.22
C LEU A 662 -67.73 -13.45 47.65
N ALA A 663 -66.84 -12.94 48.51
CA ALA A 663 -65.53 -12.44 48.09
C ALA A 663 -64.66 -13.55 47.47
N ALA A 664 -64.64 -14.74 48.06
CA ALA A 664 -63.89 -15.89 47.54
C ALA A 664 -64.42 -16.38 46.19
N GLU A 665 -65.74 -16.50 46.04
CA GLU A 665 -66.36 -16.86 44.77
C GLU A 665 -66.11 -15.81 43.70
N ARG A 666 -66.18 -14.52 44.04
CA ARG A 666 -65.91 -13.44 43.07
C ARG A 666 -64.46 -13.41 42.62
N ILE A 667 -63.48 -13.55 43.52
CA ILE A 667 -62.05 -13.67 43.15
C ILE A 667 -61.83 -14.87 42.21
N LYS A 668 -62.49 -16.00 42.49
CA LYS A 668 -62.40 -17.20 41.67
C LYS A 668 -63.01 -17.00 40.28
N GLN A 669 -64.15 -16.33 40.19
CA GLN A 669 -64.80 -15.99 38.92
C GLN A 669 -63.95 -15.00 38.10
N ASP A 670 -63.46 -13.95 38.75
CA ASP A 670 -62.64 -12.92 38.13
C ASP A 670 -61.31 -13.49 37.60
N SER A 671 -60.62 -14.30 38.40
CA SER A 671 -59.39 -14.99 37.98
C SER A 671 -59.63 -15.95 36.82
N HIS A 672 -60.73 -16.70 36.82
CA HIS A 672 -61.07 -17.60 35.72
C HIS A 672 -61.35 -16.82 34.43
N ARG A 673 -62.07 -15.69 34.52
CA ARG A 673 -62.38 -14.83 33.37
C ARG A 673 -61.12 -14.20 32.77
N ILE A 674 -60.22 -13.69 33.61
CA ILE A 674 -58.94 -13.13 33.18
C ILE A 674 -58.10 -14.22 32.50
N ALA A 675 -57.97 -15.39 33.13
CA ALA A 675 -57.22 -16.52 32.56
C ALA A 675 -57.77 -16.92 31.18
N GLN A 676 -59.08 -17.18 31.07
CA GLN A 676 -59.71 -17.55 29.80
C GLN A 676 -59.50 -16.51 28.70
N MET A 677 -59.62 -15.22 29.03
CA MET A 677 -59.40 -14.14 28.07
C MET A 677 -57.95 -14.13 27.55
N PHE A 678 -56.96 -14.13 28.43
CA PHE A 678 -55.55 -14.10 28.01
C PHE A 678 -55.07 -15.41 27.38
N ASP A 679 -55.56 -16.57 27.82
CA ASP A 679 -55.31 -17.85 27.16
C ASP A 679 -55.83 -17.81 25.72
N SER A 680 -57.04 -17.28 25.50
CA SER A 680 -57.58 -17.11 24.14
C SER A 680 -56.76 -16.18 23.26
N PHE A 681 -56.12 -15.15 23.83
CA PHE A 681 -55.25 -14.23 23.08
C PHE A 681 -53.91 -14.86 22.71
N ILE A 682 -53.38 -15.71 23.58
CA ILE A 682 -52.09 -16.40 23.39
C ILE A 682 -52.26 -17.60 22.45
N ASP A 683 -53.32 -18.40 22.59
CA ASP A 683 -53.57 -19.57 21.73
C ASP A 683 -53.89 -19.17 20.27
N ASN A 684 -54.49 -18.00 20.06
CA ASN A 684 -54.70 -17.41 18.74
C ASN A 684 -53.45 -16.76 18.14
N SER A 685 -52.35 -16.67 18.90
CA SER A 685 -51.06 -16.30 18.33
C SER A 685 -50.44 -17.56 17.74
N GLU A 686 -50.46 -17.69 16.42
CA GLU A 686 -49.71 -18.73 15.69
C GLU A 686 -48.23 -18.64 16.10
N TYR A 687 -47.82 -19.34 17.16
CA TYR A 687 -46.48 -19.82 17.54
C TYR A 687 -46.50 -20.24 19.01
N GLN A 688 -46.51 -21.56 19.26
CA GLN A 688 -46.11 -22.14 20.53
C GLN A 688 -44.66 -21.75 20.84
N VAL A 689 -44.46 -21.18 22.03
CA VAL A 689 -43.19 -20.69 22.55
C VAL A 689 -42.11 -21.78 22.51
N CYS A 690 -41.08 -21.59 21.68
CA CYS A 690 -39.75 -22.09 22.00
C CYS A 690 -39.30 -21.40 23.28
N ALA A 691 -39.11 -22.20 24.34
CA ALA A 691 -38.58 -21.76 25.62
C ALA A 691 -37.26 -21.00 25.43
N PHE A 692 -37.29 -19.68 25.60
CA PHE A 692 -36.10 -18.90 25.90
C PHE A 692 -36.02 -18.72 27.41
N GLY A 693 -35.00 -19.35 27.98
CA GLY A 693 -34.64 -19.23 29.38
C GLY A 693 -34.30 -17.79 29.73
N ILE A 694 -34.98 -17.28 30.74
CA ILE A 694 -34.51 -16.17 31.57
C ILE A 694 -34.66 -16.67 33.00
N THR A 695 -33.53 -17.11 33.57
CA THR A 695 -33.24 -16.98 34.99
C THR A 695 -32.73 -15.59 35.26
#